data_AF-W8AQ95-F1
#
_entry.id   AF-W8AQ95-F1
#
_cell.length_a   1.000
_cell.length_b   1.000
_cell.length_c   1.000
_cell.angle_alpha   90.00
_cell.angle_beta   90.00
_cell.angle_gamma   90.00
#
_symmetry.space_group_name_H-M   'P 1'
#
loop_
_entity.id
_entity.type
_entity.pdbx_description
1 polymer ?
#
loop_
_entity_poly.entity_id
_entity_poly.type
_entity_poly.pdbx_seq_one_letter_code
_entity_poly.pdbx_strand_id
1 'polypeptide(L)'
;EEYIIGYKNKYYNLYAEDVREDLDEFLSESRVFEEYFKRIETYFEFIRMLQSEPENDFFEMCVVSNKSAIVALRRIADDLISRITEQMVKEHIKAEEEICAGFEDIKTKALTIPRSTEELLASAEYMILVKKELIFALRDRIQYCLQVGTNLVELTEMEPYHFDLTIRTINWLQDINEICDYNASQQEHYKFLFEEHLQDVIKKLNEDIEAMLPNLSIIDDMSAPEQFRHNYILLRNFMGQLKTFDDYVKWINKEEKLFKMAQTTYPKLEVMKGFIIPFAELMKSCIEWMRYLNVWMYGPFEYLEPKFVEETTENFLKEFQKNQKYYRVKIRQDQIETPICMFRGQTEDPDPDKHPVPIRLCTKMIKTIKDFTTGVFIVNIMCNPALRKRHWKEMSEIAGFDITPDAGTTLKKIIDMNLDTKLDQFEIISVGANKELQLQNNLHAMIREWDSRLFPTGPYKDTGVMILSNLDDIQALLDDHILKTLTMRGSAFMKPCEDEVLAWYDKIMRVNATLDQWGKVQSNFLYLLPIFSSKDIVAQMPEEGRLFQIVEQTFTRNMAMVLRQPLVMETAPQAGLLESLIKANELLDDITTGVSNYLEKKRLFFPRFFFLSNDEMLEILSETKDPLRVQPHLSKCFEGINLLEFDAEKNVLAMISSDQEKVLFVDQVSTAAAGGSVEKWLIGVEAEMLKAVRNEMELSYGHYPKVQRFEWVLHWPQMIVLCVSQVYWASMVHMNLRRSALNQIAMNDFFGSLNRDLNDIVALIRSTHINNLNRITIKSLIVIDVHAKDVVEDLIRMKISSEFDFQWMAQLRYYWENGDSLVRIINATVPYANEYLGNSDRLVITPLTDRCYRTLVGAYQLHLNGAPEGPAGTGKTETTKDLAKALAG
;
A
#
# COMPACT_ATOMS: atom_id res chain seq x y z
N GLU A 1 -62.56 -18.87 -76.16
CA GLU A 1 -62.01 -18.78 -74.79
C GLU A 1 -60.96 -17.68 -74.69
N GLU A 2 -59.94 -17.67 -75.57
CA GLU A 2 -58.94 -16.60 -75.66
C GLU A 2 -59.53 -15.18 -75.77
N TYR A 3 -60.60 -14.98 -76.54
CA TYR A 3 -61.28 -13.69 -76.65
C TYR A 3 -61.82 -13.17 -75.31
N ILE A 4 -62.46 -14.04 -74.51
CA ILE A 4 -63.01 -13.66 -73.20
C ILE A 4 -61.87 -13.37 -72.22
N ILE A 5 -60.78 -14.15 -72.27
CA ILE A 5 -59.59 -13.91 -71.45
C ILE A 5 -58.94 -12.57 -71.81
N GLY A 6 -58.82 -12.25 -73.11
CA GLY A 6 -58.32 -10.96 -73.58
C GLY A 6 -59.18 -9.79 -73.11
N TYR A 7 -60.51 -9.91 -73.21
CA TYR A 7 -61.45 -8.88 -72.75
C TYR A 7 -61.38 -8.68 -71.23
N LYS A 8 -61.28 -9.78 -70.47
CA LYS A 8 -61.10 -9.75 -69.01
C LYS A 8 -59.80 -9.07 -68.60
N ASN A 9 -58.69 -9.38 -69.28
CA ASN A 9 -57.39 -8.78 -68.98
C ASN A 9 -57.36 -7.28 -69.34
N LYS A 10 -58.00 -6.88 -70.44
CA LYS A 10 -58.03 -5.49 -70.90
C LYS A 10 -58.70 -4.54 -69.91
N TYR A 11 -59.78 -4.99 -69.26
CA TYR A 11 -60.54 -4.19 -68.29
C TYR A 11 -60.36 -4.64 -66.84
N TYR A 12 -59.34 -5.44 -66.57
CA TYR A 12 -59.05 -6.00 -65.23
C TYR A 12 -59.05 -4.91 -64.16
N ASN A 13 -58.40 -3.78 -64.44
CA ASN A 13 -58.25 -2.64 -63.53
C ASN A 13 -59.55 -1.87 -63.22
N LEU A 14 -60.69 -2.26 -63.78
CA LEU A 14 -61.99 -1.69 -63.40
C LEU A 14 -62.72 -2.58 -62.38
N TYR A 15 -62.64 -3.90 -62.50
CA TYR A 15 -63.53 -4.81 -61.77
C TYR A 15 -62.83 -5.75 -60.80
N ALA A 16 -61.51 -5.92 -60.91
CA ALA A 16 -60.77 -6.84 -60.06
C ALA A 16 -60.76 -6.38 -58.59
N GLU A 17 -60.77 -7.34 -57.66
CA GLU A 17 -60.94 -7.10 -56.24
C GLU A 17 -59.70 -6.43 -55.63
N ASP A 18 -58.50 -6.86 -56.06
CA ASP A 18 -57.21 -6.25 -55.72
C ASP A 18 -57.13 -4.76 -56.10
N VAL A 19 -57.71 -4.37 -57.23
CA VAL A 19 -57.72 -2.95 -57.66
C VAL A 19 -58.73 -2.12 -56.88
N ARG A 20 -59.80 -2.74 -56.34
CA ARG A 20 -60.70 -2.06 -55.40
C ARG A 20 -60.05 -1.89 -54.03
N GLU A 21 -59.33 -2.89 -53.55
CA GLU A 21 -58.55 -2.80 -52.31
C GLU A 21 -57.45 -1.72 -52.42
N ASP A 22 -56.74 -1.63 -53.55
CA ASP A 22 -55.76 -0.56 -53.82
C ASP A 22 -56.41 0.83 -53.83
N LEU A 23 -57.63 0.96 -54.35
CA LEU A 23 -58.36 2.23 -54.27
C LEU A 23 -58.79 2.54 -52.83
N ASP A 24 -59.25 1.55 -52.07
CA ASP A 24 -59.64 1.73 -50.68
C ASP A 24 -58.45 2.14 -49.81
N GLU A 25 -57.27 1.55 -50.04
CA GLU A 25 -56.01 1.95 -49.42
C GLU A 25 -55.62 3.38 -49.84
N PHE A 26 -55.70 3.70 -51.14
CA PHE A 26 -55.41 5.04 -51.65
C PHE A 26 -56.30 6.12 -51.03
N LEU A 27 -57.59 5.83 -50.82
CA LEU A 27 -58.56 6.73 -50.20
C LEU A 27 -58.50 6.74 -48.67
N SER A 28 -57.78 5.82 -48.04
CA SER A 28 -57.67 5.75 -46.57
C SER A 28 -56.78 6.87 -45.98
N GLU A 29 -55.87 7.42 -46.78
CA GLU A 29 -54.97 8.49 -46.38
C GLU A 29 -55.29 9.80 -47.13
N SER A 30 -55.13 10.94 -46.43
CA SER A 30 -55.26 12.26 -47.04
C SER A 30 -54.06 12.56 -47.94
N ARG A 31 -54.33 12.91 -49.19
CA ARG A 31 -53.32 13.14 -50.22
C ARG A 31 -53.47 14.52 -50.85
N VAL A 32 -52.45 14.93 -51.59
CA VAL A 32 -52.47 16.18 -52.35
C VAL A 32 -53.51 16.08 -53.47
N PHE A 33 -54.29 17.13 -53.72
CA PHE A 33 -55.46 17.07 -54.62
C PHE A 33 -55.12 16.61 -56.03
N GLU A 34 -53.94 16.98 -56.53
CA GLU A 34 -53.39 16.55 -57.82
C GLU A 34 -53.29 15.02 -57.97
N GLU A 35 -53.05 14.27 -56.88
CA GLU A 35 -53.01 12.80 -56.91
C GLU A 35 -54.41 12.20 -57.13
N TYR A 36 -55.43 12.76 -56.47
CA TYR A 36 -56.81 12.33 -56.67
C TYR A 36 -57.27 12.63 -58.10
N PHE A 37 -56.98 13.84 -58.62
CA PHE A 37 -57.31 14.20 -60.01
C PHE A 37 -56.64 13.27 -61.03
N LYS A 38 -55.36 12.93 -60.83
CA LYS A 38 -54.64 12.00 -61.71
C LYS A 38 -55.26 10.60 -61.69
N ARG A 39 -55.71 10.13 -60.52
CA ARG A 39 -56.36 8.83 -60.40
C ARG A 39 -57.73 8.81 -61.09
N ILE A 40 -58.51 9.88 -60.97
CA ILE A 40 -59.76 10.06 -61.73
C ILE A 40 -59.50 10.03 -63.25
N GLU A 41 -58.44 10.69 -63.72
CA GLU A 41 -58.08 10.73 -65.14
C GLU A 41 -57.83 9.32 -65.70
N THR A 42 -57.19 8.42 -64.93
CA THR A 42 -57.00 7.02 -65.37
C THR A 42 -58.31 6.27 -65.60
N TYR A 43 -59.35 6.51 -64.79
CA TYR A 43 -60.67 5.90 -64.99
C TYR A 43 -61.41 6.53 -66.18
N PHE A 44 -61.22 7.84 -66.44
CA PHE A 44 -61.73 8.47 -67.65
C PHE A 44 -61.11 7.88 -68.93
N GLU A 45 -59.84 7.49 -68.91
CA GLU A 45 -59.23 6.78 -70.04
C GLU A 45 -59.93 5.46 -70.33
N PHE A 46 -60.25 4.68 -69.29
CA PHE A 46 -61.03 3.45 -69.46
C PHE A 46 -62.45 3.70 -69.98
N ILE A 47 -63.12 4.77 -69.55
CA ILE A 47 -64.42 5.17 -70.10
C ILE A 47 -64.30 5.49 -71.60
N ARG A 48 -63.25 6.21 -72.02
CA ARG A 48 -62.98 6.50 -73.43
C ARG A 48 -62.70 5.22 -74.23
N MET A 49 -61.96 4.27 -73.64
CA MET A 49 -61.73 2.96 -74.26
C MET A 49 -63.02 2.16 -74.40
N LEU A 50 -63.89 2.15 -73.39
CA LEU A 50 -65.18 1.45 -73.45
C LEU A 50 -66.12 2.05 -74.51
N GLN A 51 -66.04 3.35 -74.78
CA GLN A 51 -66.82 4.00 -75.83
C GLN A 51 -66.42 3.58 -77.24
N SER A 52 -65.16 3.19 -77.46
CA SER A 52 -64.69 2.75 -78.77
C SER A 52 -64.84 1.24 -79.00
N GLU A 53 -65.28 0.48 -77.99
CA GLU A 53 -65.54 -0.97 -78.13
C GLU A 53 -66.77 -1.26 -79.00
N PRO A 54 -66.68 -2.22 -79.92
CA PRO A 54 -67.83 -2.64 -80.71
C PRO A 54 -68.90 -3.32 -79.83
N GLU A 55 -70.17 -2.96 -80.04
CA GLU A 55 -71.28 -3.57 -79.29
C GLU A 55 -71.42 -5.08 -79.56
N ASN A 56 -71.04 -5.55 -80.75
CA ASN A 56 -71.08 -6.96 -81.14
C ASN A 56 -69.85 -7.34 -81.96
N ASP A 57 -69.19 -8.43 -81.59
CA ASP A 57 -68.08 -9.04 -82.34
C ASP A 57 -68.54 -10.31 -83.06
N PHE A 58 -68.21 -10.41 -84.34
CA PHE A 58 -68.66 -11.49 -85.22
C PHE A 58 -67.52 -12.52 -85.42
N PHE A 59 -67.80 -13.78 -85.11
CA PHE A 59 -66.92 -14.93 -85.32
C PHE A 59 -67.55 -15.90 -86.34
N GLU A 60 -66.73 -16.78 -86.94
CA GLU A 60 -67.21 -17.72 -87.98
C GLU A 60 -68.37 -18.62 -87.53
N MET A 61 -68.48 -18.93 -86.24
CA MET A 61 -69.56 -19.78 -85.69
C MET A 61 -70.54 -19.07 -84.76
N CYS A 62 -70.31 -17.82 -84.35
CA CYS A 62 -71.18 -17.10 -83.41
C CYS A 62 -70.94 -15.57 -83.41
N VAL A 63 -71.88 -14.80 -82.85
CA VAL A 63 -71.71 -13.36 -82.59
C VAL A 63 -71.75 -13.14 -81.08
N VAL A 64 -70.73 -12.48 -80.53
CA VAL A 64 -70.65 -12.13 -79.11
C VAL A 64 -71.11 -10.68 -78.93
N SER A 65 -72.13 -10.46 -78.09
CA SER A 65 -72.60 -9.10 -77.76
C SER A 65 -71.92 -8.59 -76.49
N ASN A 66 -71.15 -7.52 -76.62
CA ASN A 66 -70.45 -6.86 -75.52
C ASN A 66 -71.27 -5.76 -74.86
N LYS A 67 -72.44 -5.41 -75.40
CA LYS A 67 -73.26 -4.28 -74.94
C LYS A 67 -73.50 -4.28 -73.43
N SER A 68 -73.86 -5.43 -72.86
CA SER A 68 -74.11 -5.55 -71.42
C SER A 68 -72.83 -5.39 -70.59
N ALA A 69 -71.69 -5.88 -71.11
CA ALA A 69 -70.39 -5.74 -70.46
C ALA A 69 -69.89 -4.28 -70.50
N ILE A 70 -70.05 -3.58 -71.62
CA ILE A 70 -69.67 -2.17 -71.77
C ILE A 70 -70.46 -1.29 -70.78
N VAL A 71 -71.78 -1.48 -70.68
CA VAL A 71 -72.63 -0.73 -69.74
C VAL A 71 -72.25 -1.02 -68.29
N ALA A 72 -72.00 -2.28 -67.94
CA ALA A 72 -71.61 -2.67 -66.58
C ALA A 72 -70.23 -2.12 -66.20
N LEU A 73 -69.23 -2.25 -67.07
CA LEU A 73 -67.87 -1.74 -66.84
C LEU A 73 -67.83 -0.22 -66.75
N ARG A 74 -68.64 0.48 -67.58
CA ARG A 74 -68.76 1.94 -67.48
C ARG A 74 -69.36 2.37 -66.16
N ARG A 75 -70.43 1.71 -65.72
CA ARG A 75 -71.03 1.99 -64.40
C ARG A 75 -70.04 1.77 -63.26
N ILE A 76 -69.17 0.76 -63.35
CA ILE A 76 -68.10 0.55 -62.36
C ILE A 76 -67.08 1.70 -62.39
N ALA A 77 -66.65 2.15 -63.58
CA ALA A 77 -65.74 3.29 -63.69
C ALA A 77 -66.34 4.58 -63.12
N ASP A 78 -67.62 4.87 -63.41
CA ASP A 78 -68.33 6.04 -62.87
C ASP A 78 -68.47 5.97 -61.33
N ASP A 79 -68.70 4.78 -60.77
CA ASP A 79 -68.77 4.55 -59.31
C ASP A 79 -67.41 4.78 -58.64
N LEU A 80 -66.32 4.28 -59.24
CA LEU A 80 -64.96 4.51 -58.72
C LEU A 80 -64.57 5.99 -58.75
N ILE A 81 -64.93 6.72 -59.81
CA ILE A 81 -64.72 8.19 -59.88
C ILE A 81 -65.53 8.88 -58.78
N SER A 82 -66.81 8.52 -58.61
CA SER A 82 -67.68 9.12 -57.58
C SER A 82 -67.12 8.93 -56.17
N ARG A 83 -66.59 7.74 -55.85
CA ARG A 83 -65.94 7.45 -54.56
C ARG A 83 -64.72 8.34 -54.30
N ILE A 84 -63.90 8.59 -55.32
CA ILE A 84 -62.75 9.48 -55.20
C ILE A 84 -63.21 10.93 -55.01
N THR A 85 -64.18 11.37 -55.81
CA THR A 85 -64.72 12.74 -55.74
C THR A 85 -65.36 13.02 -54.38
N GLU A 86 -66.10 12.08 -53.78
CA GLU A 86 -66.64 12.21 -52.42
C GLU A 86 -65.53 12.42 -51.37
N GLN A 87 -64.42 11.70 -51.49
CA GLN A 87 -63.29 11.88 -50.57
C GLN A 87 -62.60 13.23 -50.79
N MET A 88 -62.44 13.67 -52.04
CA MET A 88 -61.87 14.99 -52.35
C MET A 88 -62.72 16.12 -51.78
N VAL A 89 -64.06 16.03 -51.85
CA VAL A 89 -64.95 17.04 -51.24
C VAL A 89 -64.74 17.10 -49.73
N LYS A 90 -64.63 15.96 -49.04
CA LYS A 90 -64.37 15.92 -47.59
C LYS A 90 -63.04 16.58 -47.23
N GLU A 91 -61.97 16.26 -47.95
CA GLU A 91 -60.65 16.84 -47.70
C GLU A 91 -60.62 18.34 -48.02
N HIS A 92 -61.36 18.80 -49.02
CA HIS A 92 -61.46 20.22 -49.36
C HIS A 92 -62.20 21.02 -48.29
N ILE A 93 -63.35 20.52 -47.81
CA ILE A 93 -64.09 21.13 -46.70
C ILE A 93 -63.18 21.24 -45.48
N LYS A 94 -62.48 20.16 -45.13
CA LYS A 94 -61.54 20.14 -44.00
C LYS A 94 -60.42 21.18 -44.17
N ALA A 95 -59.84 21.32 -45.36
CA ALA A 95 -58.80 22.31 -45.62
C ALA A 95 -59.30 23.75 -45.42
N GLU A 96 -60.52 24.06 -45.83
CA GLU A 96 -61.15 25.37 -45.62
C GLU A 96 -61.50 25.64 -44.13
N GLU A 97 -61.98 24.63 -43.41
CA GLU A 97 -62.23 24.72 -41.96
C GLU A 97 -60.94 25.03 -41.18
N GLU A 98 -59.82 24.37 -41.54
CA GLU A 98 -58.51 24.62 -40.93
C GLU A 98 -58.00 26.04 -41.18
N ILE A 99 -58.22 26.58 -42.38
CA ILE A 99 -57.85 27.97 -42.70
C ILE A 99 -58.66 28.94 -41.84
N CYS A 100 -59.98 28.75 -41.77
CA CYS A 100 -60.86 29.57 -40.93
C CYS A 100 -60.45 29.52 -39.45
N ALA A 101 -60.11 28.33 -38.94
CA ALA A 101 -59.62 28.16 -37.56
C ALA A 101 -58.30 28.91 -37.32
N GLY A 102 -57.39 28.92 -38.30
CA GLY A 102 -56.14 29.67 -38.23
C GLY A 102 -56.37 31.18 -38.08
N PHE A 103 -57.31 31.75 -38.81
CA PHE A 103 -57.66 33.17 -38.67
C PHE A 103 -58.38 33.50 -37.35
N GLU A 104 -59.26 32.63 -36.85
CA GLU A 104 -59.93 32.83 -35.55
C GLU A 104 -58.94 32.77 -34.36
N ASP A 105 -57.90 31.91 -34.43
CA ASP A 105 -56.85 31.87 -33.40
C ASP A 105 -56.06 33.19 -33.38
N ILE A 106 -55.68 33.70 -34.55
CA ILE A 106 -55.02 35.00 -34.67
C ILE A 106 -55.90 36.11 -34.07
N LYS A 107 -57.19 36.14 -34.41
CA LYS A 107 -58.14 37.11 -33.87
C LYS A 107 -58.25 37.05 -32.36
N THR A 108 -58.37 35.85 -31.79
CA THR A 108 -58.49 35.65 -30.34
C THR A 108 -57.26 36.18 -29.61
N LYS A 109 -56.07 35.90 -30.14
CA LYS A 109 -54.80 36.39 -29.57
C LYS A 109 -54.64 37.90 -29.74
N ALA A 110 -55.04 38.46 -30.88
CA ALA A 110 -54.98 39.89 -31.14
C ALA A 110 -55.92 40.71 -30.23
N LEU A 111 -57.04 40.13 -29.79
CA LEU A 111 -58.01 40.83 -28.94
C LEU A 111 -57.78 40.63 -27.43
N THR A 112 -56.75 39.87 -27.04
CA THR A 112 -56.45 39.61 -25.62
C THR A 112 -55.81 40.84 -24.97
N ILE A 113 -56.32 41.23 -23.79
CA ILE A 113 -55.82 42.37 -23.01
C ILE A 113 -54.57 41.96 -22.21
N PRO A 114 -53.43 42.63 -22.40
CA PRO A 114 -52.20 42.33 -21.66
C PRO A 114 -52.31 42.77 -20.20
N ARG A 115 -51.89 41.91 -19.26
CA ARG A 115 -51.92 42.18 -17.81
C ARG A 115 -50.59 42.69 -17.26
N SER A 116 -49.53 42.62 -18.05
CA SER A 116 -48.19 43.08 -17.69
C SER A 116 -47.47 43.66 -18.91
N THR A 117 -46.43 44.44 -18.65
CA THR A 117 -45.52 44.95 -19.68
C THR A 117 -44.88 43.83 -20.50
N GLU A 118 -44.56 42.68 -19.88
CA GLU A 118 -44.01 41.51 -20.58
C GLU A 118 -45.02 40.90 -21.56
N GLU A 119 -46.27 40.73 -21.12
CA GLU A 119 -47.36 40.23 -21.98
C GLU A 119 -47.68 41.19 -23.14
N LEU A 120 -47.60 42.50 -22.89
CA LEU A 120 -47.76 43.53 -23.92
C LEU A 120 -46.69 43.40 -25.00
N LEU A 121 -45.41 43.32 -24.61
CA LEU A 121 -44.29 43.21 -25.56
C LEU A 121 -44.31 41.89 -26.33
N ALA A 122 -44.62 40.77 -25.65
CA ALA A 122 -44.76 39.47 -26.32
C ALA A 122 -45.93 39.45 -27.31
N SER A 123 -47.05 40.08 -26.96
CA SER A 123 -48.20 40.26 -27.86
C SER A 123 -47.81 41.11 -29.08
N ALA A 124 -47.07 42.20 -28.89
CA ALA A 124 -46.57 43.03 -29.99
C ALA A 124 -45.63 42.25 -30.93
N GLU A 125 -44.70 41.45 -30.41
CA GLU A 125 -43.81 40.60 -31.21
C GLU A 125 -44.58 39.53 -32.00
N TYR A 126 -45.55 38.87 -31.35
CA TYR A 126 -46.42 37.90 -32.02
C TYR A 126 -47.20 38.54 -33.18
N MET A 127 -47.73 39.76 -32.99
CA MET A 127 -48.47 40.46 -34.05
C MET A 127 -47.58 40.89 -35.22
N ILE A 128 -46.27 41.09 -34.99
CA ILE A 128 -45.30 41.28 -36.08
C ILE A 128 -45.14 40.00 -36.91
N LEU A 129 -45.03 38.84 -36.27
CA LEU A 129 -44.96 37.54 -36.94
C LEU A 129 -46.24 37.25 -37.75
N VAL A 130 -47.41 37.53 -37.15
CA VAL A 130 -48.72 37.40 -37.80
C VAL A 130 -48.77 38.20 -39.10
N LYS A 131 -48.37 39.48 -39.04
CA LYS A 131 -48.39 40.39 -40.21
C LYS A 131 -47.37 40.01 -41.28
N LYS A 132 -46.21 39.42 -40.92
CA LYS A 132 -45.13 39.12 -41.87
C LYS A 132 -45.22 37.75 -42.52
N GLU A 133 -45.74 36.76 -41.81
CA GLU A 133 -45.63 35.36 -42.23
C GLU A 133 -46.98 34.63 -42.22
N LEU A 134 -47.69 34.62 -41.07
CA LEU A 134 -48.87 33.76 -40.91
C LEU A 134 -50.04 34.15 -41.80
N ILE A 135 -50.34 35.46 -41.92
CA ILE A 135 -51.42 35.92 -42.81
C ILE A 135 -51.08 35.58 -44.26
N PHE A 136 -49.84 35.80 -44.71
CA PHE A 136 -49.44 35.46 -46.08
C PHE A 136 -49.58 33.98 -46.38
N ALA A 137 -49.12 33.10 -45.48
CA ALA A 137 -49.26 31.66 -45.64
C ALA A 137 -50.73 31.21 -45.70
N LEU A 138 -51.60 31.78 -44.87
CA LEU A 138 -53.04 31.48 -44.93
C LEU A 138 -53.69 32.02 -46.22
N ARG A 139 -53.26 33.17 -46.74
CA ARG A 139 -53.72 33.70 -48.05
C ARG A 139 -53.36 32.76 -49.20
N ASP A 140 -52.14 32.25 -49.24
CA ASP A 140 -51.69 31.31 -50.27
C ASP A 140 -52.51 30.00 -50.20
N ARG A 141 -52.81 29.51 -48.99
CA ARG A 141 -53.67 28.33 -48.80
C ARG A 141 -55.11 28.58 -49.28
N ILE A 142 -55.68 29.76 -49.05
CA ILE A 142 -57.00 30.13 -49.60
C ILE A 142 -56.95 30.05 -51.13
N GLN A 143 -55.94 30.66 -51.75
CA GLN A 143 -55.81 30.66 -53.21
C GLN A 143 -55.71 29.25 -53.79
N TYR A 144 -54.95 28.36 -53.14
CA TYR A 144 -54.86 26.96 -53.52
C TYR A 144 -56.21 26.23 -53.40
N CYS A 145 -56.93 26.41 -52.28
CA CYS A 145 -58.27 25.81 -52.12
C CYS A 145 -59.24 26.31 -53.19
N LEU A 146 -59.22 27.60 -53.55
CA LEU A 146 -60.07 28.11 -54.64
C LEU A 146 -59.77 27.46 -56.00
N GLN A 147 -58.49 27.19 -56.30
CA GLN A 147 -58.10 26.50 -57.51
C GLN A 147 -58.63 25.05 -57.53
N VAL A 148 -58.48 24.33 -56.41
CA VAL A 148 -59.00 22.96 -56.27
C VAL A 148 -60.53 22.94 -56.33
N GLY A 149 -61.20 23.89 -55.67
CA GLY A 149 -62.65 24.06 -55.70
C GLY A 149 -63.19 24.27 -57.11
N THR A 150 -62.49 25.05 -57.94
CA THR A 150 -62.87 25.26 -59.36
C THR A 150 -62.89 23.93 -60.12
N ASN A 151 -61.87 23.09 -59.94
CA ASN A 151 -61.81 21.76 -60.57
C ASN A 151 -62.86 20.79 -60.00
N LEU A 152 -63.19 20.90 -58.70
CA LEU A 152 -64.21 20.06 -58.06
C LEU A 152 -65.62 20.33 -58.58
N VAL A 153 -65.97 21.58 -58.90
CA VAL A 153 -67.27 21.94 -59.49
C VAL A 153 -67.48 21.26 -60.86
N GLU A 154 -66.41 20.99 -61.62
CA GLU A 154 -66.51 20.25 -62.88
C GLU A 154 -66.79 18.75 -62.68
N LEU A 155 -66.50 18.20 -61.50
CA LEU A 155 -66.64 16.78 -61.17
C LEU A 155 -67.92 16.45 -60.37
N THR A 156 -68.39 17.37 -59.53
CA THR A 156 -69.58 17.18 -58.69
C THR A 156 -70.29 18.50 -58.38
N GLU A 157 -71.59 18.43 -58.14
CA GLU A 157 -72.34 19.56 -57.57
C GLU A 157 -71.92 19.77 -56.11
N MET A 158 -71.65 21.03 -55.72
CA MET A 158 -71.28 21.37 -54.35
C MET A 158 -72.51 21.54 -53.45
N GLU A 159 -72.44 21.01 -52.22
CA GLU A 159 -73.49 21.22 -51.23
C GLU A 159 -73.50 22.67 -50.69
N PRO A 160 -74.65 23.19 -50.23
CA PRO A 160 -74.75 24.57 -49.72
C PRO A 160 -73.77 24.89 -48.58
N TYR A 161 -73.51 23.94 -47.68
CA TYR A 161 -72.56 24.13 -46.57
C TYR A 161 -71.13 24.37 -47.06
N HIS A 162 -70.68 23.57 -48.04
CA HIS A 162 -69.35 23.71 -48.63
C HIS A 162 -69.22 25.09 -49.30
N PHE A 163 -70.23 25.52 -50.04
CA PHE A 163 -70.24 26.83 -50.67
C PHE A 163 -70.18 28.00 -49.66
N ASP A 164 -70.97 27.94 -48.58
CA ASP A 164 -70.94 28.95 -47.51
C ASP A 164 -69.59 29.00 -46.79
N LEU A 165 -68.96 27.84 -46.57
CA LEU A 165 -67.63 27.73 -45.97
C LEU A 165 -66.54 28.35 -46.87
N THR A 166 -66.60 28.12 -48.19
CA THR A 166 -65.70 28.78 -49.14
C THR A 166 -65.85 30.29 -49.09
N ILE A 167 -67.09 30.82 -49.05
CA ILE A 167 -67.34 32.27 -48.90
C ILE A 167 -66.73 32.80 -47.60
N ARG A 168 -66.99 32.12 -46.47
CA ARG A 168 -66.42 32.52 -45.17
C ARG A 168 -64.90 32.53 -45.19
N THR A 169 -64.29 31.53 -45.82
CA THR A 169 -62.84 31.41 -45.97
C THR A 169 -62.25 32.56 -46.78
N ILE A 170 -62.93 33.00 -47.84
CA ILE A 170 -62.52 34.18 -48.63
C ILE A 170 -62.67 35.48 -47.84
N ASN A 171 -63.76 35.66 -47.08
CA ASN A 171 -64.03 36.89 -46.34
C ASN A 171 -62.93 37.23 -45.32
N TRP A 172 -62.26 36.21 -44.77
CA TRP A 172 -61.09 36.39 -43.88
C TRP A 172 -59.94 37.18 -44.49
N LEU A 173 -59.83 37.25 -45.82
CA LEU A 173 -58.83 38.08 -46.50
C LEU A 173 -58.98 39.56 -46.16
N GLN A 174 -60.21 40.02 -45.89
CA GLN A 174 -60.54 41.38 -45.51
C GLN A 174 -60.64 41.52 -43.99
N ASP A 175 -61.43 40.67 -43.33
CA ASP A 175 -61.77 40.78 -41.90
C ASP A 175 -60.56 40.82 -40.97
N ILE A 176 -59.49 40.09 -41.31
CA ILE A 176 -58.27 40.03 -40.47
C ILE A 176 -57.52 41.37 -40.39
N ASN A 177 -57.64 42.22 -41.41
CA ASN A 177 -56.91 43.49 -41.43
C ASN A 177 -57.49 44.47 -40.42
N GLU A 178 -58.82 44.55 -40.28
CA GLU A 178 -59.49 45.42 -39.31
C GLU A 178 -59.11 45.05 -37.86
N ILE A 179 -59.02 43.74 -37.57
CA ILE A 179 -58.60 43.23 -36.26
C ILE A 179 -57.14 43.60 -35.96
N CYS A 180 -56.28 43.50 -36.98
CA CYS A 180 -54.86 43.87 -36.88
C CYS A 180 -54.63 45.37 -36.66
N ASP A 181 -55.50 46.22 -37.21
CA ASP A 181 -55.44 47.67 -37.02
C ASP A 181 -55.98 48.07 -35.64
N TYR A 182 -57.08 47.45 -35.20
CA TYR A 182 -57.60 47.63 -33.84
C TYR A 182 -56.58 47.23 -32.77
N ASN A 183 -55.94 46.06 -32.91
CA ASN A 183 -54.89 45.63 -31.98
C ASN A 183 -53.72 46.62 -31.93
N ALA A 184 -53.29 47.16 -33.07
CA ALA A 184 -52.19 48.14 -33.11
C ALA A 184 -52.50 49.40 -32.29
N SER A 185 -53.74 49.92 -32.38
CA SER A 185 -54.17 51.05 -31.55
C SER A 185 -54.24 50.71 -30.06
N GLN A 186 -54.71 49.50 -29.71
CA GLN A 186 -54.78 49.06 -28.30
C GLN A 186 -53.39 48.87 -27.68
N GLN A 187 -52.43 48.34 -28.44
CA GLN A 187 -51.04 48.17 -28.00
C GLN A 187 -50.40 49.51 -27.59
N GLU A 188 -50.63 50.57 -28.36
CA GLU A 188 -50.14 51.91 -28.04
C GLU A 188 -50.82 52.51 -26.79
N HIS A 189 -52.13 52.29 -26.63
CA HIS A 189 -52.86 52.73 -25.44
C HIS A 189 -52.38 52.06 -24.15
N TYR A 190 -52.22 50.73 -24.15
CA TYR A 190 -51.75 49.99 -22.97
C TYR A 190 -50.29 50.33 -22.65
N LYS A 191 -49.45 50.54 -23.67
CA LYS A 191 -48.07 51.00 -23.47
C LYS A 191 -48.03 52.31 -22.68
N PHE A 192 -48.86 53.29 -23.05
CA PHE A 192 -48.96 54.56 -22.35
C PHE A 192 -49.37 54.40 -20.88
N LEU A 193 -50.39 53.58 -20.59
CA LEU A 193 -50.86 53.35 -19.21
C LEU A 193 -49.79 52.71 -18.31
N PHE A 194 -49.04 51.74 -18.83
CA PHE A 194 -47.96 51.13 -18.06
C PHE A 194 -46.76 52.07 -17.84
N GLU A 195 -46.43 52.92 -18.83
CA GLU A 195 -45.42 53.98 -18.69
C GLU A 195 -45.84 55.02 -17.64
N GLU A 196 -47.12 55.43 -17.60
CA GLU A 196 -47.66 56.36 -16.60
C GLU A 196 -47.59 55.77 -15.17
N HIS A 197 -48.02 54.52 -15.00
CA HIS A 197 -47.95 53.83 -13.71
C HIS A 197 -46.50 53.69 -13.20
N LEU A 198 -45.54 53.41 -14.09
CA LEU A 198 -44.12 53.36 -13.74
C LEU A 198 -43.62 54.71 -13.17
N GLN A 199 -44.00 55.83 -13.80
CA GLN A 199 -43.63 57.17 -13.33
C GLN A 199 -44.24 57.50 -11.96
N ASP A 200 -45.49 57.11 -11.71
CA ASP A 200 -46.15 57.31 -10.41
C ASP A 200 -45.46 56.53 -9.29
N VAL A 201 -45.04 55.29 -9.55
CA VAL A 201 -44.30 54.48 -8.57
C VAL A 201 -42.91 55.07 -8.28
N ILE A 202 -42.20 55.56 -9.30
CA ILE A 202 -40.90 56.25 -9.13
C ILE A 202 -41.08 57.50 -8.26
N LYS A 203 -42.10 58.31 -8.53
CA LYS A 203 -42.38 59.52 -7.75
C LYS A 203 -42.67 59.19 -6.29
N LYS A 204 -43.56 58.23 -6.04
CA LYS A 204 -43.94 57.81 -4.69
C LYS A 204 -42.76 57.24 -3.89
N LEU A 205 -41.92 56.41 -4.52
CA LEU A 205 -40.73 55.86 -3.85
C LEU A 205 -39.76 56.97 -3.41
N ASN A 206 -39.56 57.99 -4.25
CA ASN A 206 -38.72 59.13 -3.89
C ASN A 206 -39.31 59.95 -2.72
N GLU A 207 -40.63 60.15 -2.70
CA GLU A 207 -41.33 60.80 -1.58
C GLU A 207 -41.21 60.00 -0.27
N ASP A 208 -41.35 58.66 -0.34
CA ASP A 208 -41.22 57.78 0.83
C ASP A 208 -39.78 57.72 1.38
N ILE A 209 -38.77 57.76 0.50
CA ILE A 209 -37.35 57.84 0.91
C ILE A 209 -37.08 59.16 1.66
N GLU A 210 -37.59 60.29 1.16
CA GLU A 210 -37.47 61.60 1.81
C GLU A 210 -38.18 61.64 3.16
N ALA A 211 -39.38 61.07 3.25
CA ALA A 211 -40.15 61.03 4.49
C ALA A 211 -39.49 60.20 5.62
N MET A 212 -38.61 59.25 5.27
CA MET A 212 -37.89 58.43 6.23
C MET A 212 -36.71 59.19 6.88
N LEU A 213 -36.10 60.16 6.19
CA LEU A 213 -34.88 60.86 6.66
C LEU A 213 -35.03 61.52 8.04
N PRO A 214 -36.09 62.30 8.36
CA PRO A 214 -36.25 62.93 9.67
C PRO A 214 -36.34 61.92 10.83
N ASN A 215 -36.90 60.74 10.57
CA ASN A 215 -37.09 59.68 11.56
C ASN A 215 -35.78 59.03 12.00
N LEU A 216 -34.70 59.17 11.20
CA LEU A 216 -33.39 58.61 11.53
C LEU A 216 -32.65 59.37 12.63
N SER A 217 -33.10 60.58 12.99
CA SER A 217 -32.51 61.36 14.10
C SER A 217 -32.57 60.65 15.45
N ILE A 218 -33.53 59.73 15.64
CA ILE A 218 -33.66 58.92 16.86
C ILE A 218 -32.46 57.98 17.10
N ILE A 219 -31.65 57.71 16.07
CA ILE A 219 -30.45 56.87 16.16
C ILE A 219 -29.39 57.53 17.06
N ASP A 220 -29.34 58.86 17.12
CA ASP A 220 -28.41 59.62 17.98
C ASP A 220 -28.72 59.49 19.49
N ASP A 221 -29.90 58.96 19.84
CA ASP A 221 -30.32 58.73 21.22
C ASP A 221 -30.11 57.27 21.69
N MET A 222 -29.62 56.37 20.80
CA MET A 222 -29.52 54.92 21.05
C MET A 222 -28.26 54.50 21.83
N SER A 223 -27.99 55.12 22.99
CA SER A 223 -26.78 54.84 23.79
C SER A 223 -27.00 54.08 25.10
N ALA A 224 -28.25 53.99 25.58
CA ALA A 224 -28.59 53.41 26.88
C ALA A 224 -28.73 51.87 26.83
N PRO A 225 -27.95 51.10 27.62
CA PRO A 225 -28.01 49.63 27.66
C PRO A 225 -29.37 49.06 28.04
N GLU A 226 -30.14 49.72 28.91
CA GLU A 226 -31.46 49.25 29.31
C GLU A 226 -32.45 49.22 28.14
N GLN A 227 -32.18 50.02 27.09
CA GLN A 227 -33.05 50.19 25.93
C GLN A 227 -32.52 49.49 24.67
N PHE A 228 -31.36 48.79 24.72
CA PHE A 228 -30.75 48.18 23.53
C PHE A 228 -31.72 47.27 22.75
N ARG A 229 -32.51 46.47 23.45
CA ARG A 229 -33.50 45.58 22.80
C ARG A 229 -34.60 46.36 22.08
N HIS A 230 -35.09 47.44 22.69
CA HIS A 230 -36.11 48.31 22.08
C HIS A 230 -35.53 49.07 20.88
N ASN A 231 -34.33 49.65 21.03
CA ASN A 231 -33.62 50.38 19.98
C ASN A 231 -33.30 49.47 18.78
N TYR A 232 -32.92 48.21 19.02
CA TYR A 232 -32.68 47.25 17.95
C TYR A 232 -33.96 46.87 17.18
N ILE A 233 -35.13 46.82 17.84
CA ILE A 233 -36.42 46.59 17.16
C ILE A 233 -36.73 47.76 16.22
N LEU A 234 -36.48 49.00 16.65
CA LEU A 234 -36.65 50.19 15.80
C LEU A 234 -35.71 50.16 14.58
N LEU A 235 -34.44 49.80 14.78
CA LEU A 235 -33.47 49.63 13.68
C LEU A 235 -33.91 48.52 12.71
N ARG A 236 -34.45 47.41 13.21
CA ARG A 236 -34.99 46.33 12.38
C ARG A 236 -36.19 46.79 11.56
N ASN A 237 -37.05 47.64 12.10
CA ASN A 237 -38.17 48.23 11.36
C ASN A 237 -37.66 49.13 10.23
N PHE A 238 -36.66 49.98 10.49
CA PHE A 238 -36.01 50.79 9.45
C PHE A 238 -35.36 49.93 8.37
N MET A 239 -34.66 48.85 8.74
CA MET A 239 -34.10 47.90 7.77
C MET A 239 -35.19 47.21 6.93
N GLY A 240 -36.36 46.92 7.52
CA GLY A 240 -37.52 46.39 6.80
C GLY A 240 -38.09 47.36 5.78
N GLN A 241 -38.15 48.65 6.12
CA GLN A 241 -38.54 49.72 5.19
C GLN A 241 -37.52 49.88 4.05
N LEU A 242 -36.22 49.90 4.35
CA LEU A 242 -35.16 49.94 3.33
C LEU A 242 -35.23 48.75 2.37
N LYS A 243 -35.53 47.55 2.88
CA LYS A 243 -35.73 46.35 2.04
C LYS A 243 -36.93 46.51 1.12
N THR A 244 -38.02 47.08 1.64
CA THR A 244 -39.22 47.36 0.84
C THR A 244 -38.90 48.35 -0.29
N PHE A 245 -38.12 49.39 0.00
CA PHE A 245 -37.63 50.33 -1.03
C PHE A 245 -36.75 49.62 -2.08
N ASP A 246 -35.86 48.71 -1.67
CA ASP A 246 -35.06 47.91 -2.61
C ASP A 246 -35.91 47.04 -3.53
N ASP A 247 -36.97 46.45 -3.02
CA ASP A 247 -37.85 45.61 -3.84
C ASP A 247 -38.63 46.46 -4.85
N TYR A 248 -39.02 47.70 -4.50
CA TYR A 248 -39.54 48.67 -5.47
C TYR A 248 -38.47 49.11 -6.49
N VAL A 249 -37.22 49.41 -6.07
CA VAL A 249 -36.13 49.75 -6.98
C VAL A 249 -35.86 48.62 -7.98
N LYS A 250 -35.88 47.36 -7.54
CA LYS A 250 -35.74 46.20 -8.44
C LYS A 250 -36.88 46.10 -9.45
N TRP A 251 -38.12 46.31 -8.99
CA TRP A 251 -39.28 46.31 -9.87
C TRP A 251 -39.22 47.43 -10.90
N ILE A 252 -38.91 48.67 -10.47
CA ILE A 252 -38.73 49.84 -11.35
C ILE A 252 -37.65 49.57 -12.41
N ASN A 253 -36.46 49.11 -11.99
CA ASN A 253 -35.36 48.81 -12.91
C ASN A 253 -35.70 47.70 -13.90
N LYS A 254 -36.58 46.75 -13.51
CA LYS A 254 -37.09 45.70 -14.40
C LYS A 254 -38.02 46.31 -15.46
N GLU A 255 -38.98 47.13 -15.06
CA GLU A 255 -39.92 47.80 -15.96
C GLU A 255 -39.22 48.80 -16.90
N GLU A 256 -38.32 49.64 -16.38
CA GLU A 256 -37.50 50.57 -17.18
C GLU A 256 -36.68 49.82 -18.24
N LYS A 257 -36.16 48.64 -17.90
CA LYS A 257 -35.43 47.78 -18.85
C LYS A 257 -36.35 47.21 -19.95
N LEU A 258 -37.56 46.79 -19.60
CA LEU A 258 -38.54 46.28 -20.56
C LEU A 258 -38.95 47.37 -21.57
N PHE A 259 -39.15 48.60 -21.09
CA PHE A 259 -39.41 49.78 -21.96
C PHE A 259 -38.16 50.35 -22.64
N LYS A 260 -36.96 49.79 -22.39
CA LYS A 260 -35.67 50.28 -22.91
C LYS A 260 -35.34 51.72 -22.48
N MET A 261 -35.79 52.11 -21.29
CA MET A 261 -35.46 53.38 -20.64
C MET A 261 -34.14 53.28 -19.87
N ALA A 262 -33.51 54.43 -19.58
CA ALA A 262 -32.33 54.47 -18.73
C ALA A 262 -32.70 54.20 -17.26
N GLN A 263 -31.93 53.34 -16.59
CA GLN A 263 -32.22 52.93 -15.21
C GLN A 263 -32.03 54.07 -14.21
N THR A 264 -33.05 54.31 -13.38
CA THR A 264 -33.00 55.34 -12.33
C THR A 264 -32.10 54.90 -11.17
N THR A 265 -31.19 55.77 -10.76
CA THR A 265 -30.30 55.52 -9.60
C THR A 265 -30.85 56.15 -8.33
N TYR A 266 -30.63 55.51 -7.18
CA TYR A 266 -31.14 55.97 -5.88
C TYR A 266 -30.00 56.20 -4.86
N PRO A 267 -29.12 57.21 -5.05
CA PRO A 267 -27.97 57.44 -4.16
C PRO A 267 -28.35 57.68 -2.70
N LYS A 268 -29.50 58.33 -2.45
CA LYS A 268 -29.99 58.62 -1.09
C LYS A 268 -30.30 57.33 -0.31
N LEU A 269 -30.90 56.35 -0.97
CA LEU A 269 -31.20 55.04 -0.37
C LEU A 269 -29.92 54.29 0.03
N GLU A 270 -28.88 54.33 -0.83
CA GLU A 270 -27.59 53.70 -0.54
C GLU A 270 -26.87 54.34 0.66
N VAL A 271 -26.91 55.66 0.78
CA VAL A 271 -26.38 56.38 1.95
C VAL A 271 -27.14 55.99 3.22
N MET A 272 -28.47 55.88 3.18
CA MET A 272 -29.29 55.44 4.33
C MET A 272 -28.97 54.00 4.75
N LYS A 273 -28.82 53.08 3.81
CA LYS A 273 -28.37 51.70 4.11
C LYS A 273 -26.99 51.68 4.76
N GLY A 274 -26.05 52.45 4.20
CA GLY A 274 -24.71 52.62 4.74
C GLY A 274 -24.69 53.22 6.15
N PHE A 275 -25.72 53.98 6.54
CA PHE A 275 -25.86 54.55 7.87
C PHE A 275 -26.50 53.57 8.87
N ILE A 276 -27.63 52.95 8.51
CA ILE A 276 -28.48 52.16 9.42
C ILE A 276 -27.95 50.74 9.63
N ILE A 277 -27.56 50.04 8.55
CA ILE A 277 -27.22 48.60 8.63
C ILE A 277 -25.98 48.36 9.50
N PRO A 278 -24.84 49.07 9.30
CA PRO A 278 -23.66 48.85 10.14
C PRO A 278 -23.93 49.20 11.61
N PHE A 279 -24.80 50.17 11.89
CA PHE A 279 -25.13 50.56 13.26
C PHE A 279 -26.04 49.54 13.95
N ALA A 280 -26.98 48.95 13.21
CA ALA A 280 -27.78 47.84 13.69
C ALA A 280 -26.92 46.61 14.01
N GLU A 281 -25.90 46.32 13.19
CA GLU A 281 -24.93 45.26 13.45
C GLU A 281 -24.13 45.54 14.74
N LEU A 282 -23.60 46.76 14.91
CA LEU A 282 -22.92 47.15 16.15
C LEU A 282 -23.83 46.98 17.39
N MET A 283 -25.08 47.44 17.31
CA MET A 283 -26.07 47.31 18.39
C MET A 283 -26.37 45.85 18.72
N LYS A 284 -26.44 44.98 17.71
CA LYS A 284 -26.59 43.54 17.89
C LYS A 284 -25.39 42.96 18.66
N SER A 285 -24.16 43.29 18.27
CA SER A 285 -22.96 42.85 18.97
C SER A 285 -22.92 43.33 20.42
N CYS A 286 -23.37 44.56 20.71
CA CYS A 286 -23.54 45.05 22.09
C CYS A 286 -24.51 44.18 22.92
N ILE A 287 -25.64 43.78 22.34
CA ILE A 287 -26.63 42.92 23.01
C ILE A 287 -26.06 41.52 23.26
N GLU A 288 -25.38 40.95 22.27
CA GLU A 288 -24.78 39.61 22.36
C GLU A 288 -23.70 39.55 23.44
N TRP A 289 -22.78 40.52 23.47
CA TRP A 289 -21.78 40.63 24.53
C TRP A 289 -22.42 40.73 25.92
N MET A 290 -23.40 41.63 26.09
CA MET A 290 -24.11 41.78 27.37
C MET A 290 -24.83 40.51 27.79
N ARG A 291 -25.35 39.72 26.84
CA ARG A 291 -25.96 38.41 27.14
C ARG A 291 -24.92 37.41 27.61
N TYR A 292 -23.79 37.28 26.92
CA TYR A 292 -22.70 36.39 27.33
C TYR A 292 -22.18 36.76 28.72
N LEU A 293 -21.90 38.04 28.96
CA LEU A 293 -21.46 38.54 30.26
C LEU A 293 -22.47 38.20 31.36
N ASN A 294 -23.77 38.42 31.14
CA ASN A 294 -24.79 38.07 32.13
C ASN A 294 -24.88 36.55 32.38
N VAL A 295 -24.82 35.73 31.32
CA VAL A 295 -24.84 34.26 31.46
C VAL A 295 -23.61 33.76 32.21
N TRP A 296 -22.43 34.29 31.91
CA TRP A 296 -21.21 33.88 32.61
C TRP A 296 -21.17 34.34 34.07
N MET A 297 -21.65 35.56 34.35
CA MET A 297 -21.65 36.11 35.70
C MET A 297 -22.67 35.44 36.63
N TYR A 298 -23.88 35.15 36.13
CA TYR A 298 -25.02 34.71 36.96
C TYR A 298 -25.51 33.29 36.65
N GLY A 299 -25.01 32.66 35.59
CA GLY A 299 -25.31 31.26 35.27
C GLY A 299 -24.54 30.27 36.15
N PRO A 300 -24.81 28.96 35.99
CA PRO A 300 -24.16 27.92 36.78
C PRO A 300 -22.67 27.86 36.50
N PHE A 301 -21.86 27.90 37.56
CA PHE A 301 -20.40 27.92 37.48
C PHE A 301 -19.81 26.66 36.82
N GLU A 302 -20.42 25.50 37.01
CA GLU A 302 -19.96 24.21 36.46
C GLU A 302 -19.96 24.16 34.91
N TYR A 303 -20.80 24.96 34.26
CA TYR A 303 -20.91 24.97 32.79
C TYR A 303 -20.01 26.01 32.12
N LEU A 304 -19.20 26.74 32.88
CA LEU A 304 -18.27 27.71 32.32
C LEU A 304 -17.05 26.97 31.76
N GLU A 305 -16.89 27.02 30.45
CA GLU A 305 -15.74 26.43 29.78
C GLU A 305 -14.61 27.48 29.64
N PRO A 306 -13.44 27.27 30.27
CA PRO A 306 -12.29 28.19 30.26
C PRO A 306 -11.96 28.80 28.89
N LYS A 307 -11.68 27.94 27.91
CA LYS A 307 -11.26 28.35 26.57
C LYS A 307 -12.33 29.15 25.84
N PHE A 308 -13.59 28.70 25.93
CA PHE A 308 -14.69 29.36 25.25
C PHE A 308 -14.92 30.78 25.78
N VAL A 309 -14.86 30.97 27.10
CA VAL A 309 -15.02 32.28 27.74
C VAL A 309 -13.87 33.22 27.37
N GLU A 310 -12.63 32.73 27.39
CA GLU A 310 -11.44 33.50 27.02
C GLU A 310 -11.47 33.94 25.54
N GLU A 311 -11.64 33.00 24.61
CA GLU A 311 -11.66 33.27 23.17
C GLU A 311 -12.81 34.21 22.79
N THR A 312 -14.01 33.98 23.33
CA THR A 312 -15.18 34.82 23.04
C THR A 312 -14.98 36.24 23.56
N THR A 313 -14.39 36.40 24.75
CA THR A 313 -14.08 37.72 25.33
C THR A 313 -13.06 38.48 24.48
N GLU A 314 -11.99 37.80 24.02
CA GLU A 314 -11.01 38.40 23.12
C GLU A 314 -11.60 38.80 21.77
N ASN A 315 -12.45 37.94 21.19
CA ASN A 315 -13.06 38.18 19.89
C ASN A 315 -13.95 39.42 19.91
N PHE A 316 -14.82 39.55 20.92
CA PHE A 316 -15.63 40.76 21.09
C PHE A 316 -14.77 42.00 21.36
N LEU A 317 -13.65 41.89 22.11
CA LEU A 317 -12.73 43.01 22.31
C LEU A 317 -12.15 43.51 20.98
N LYS A 318 -11.66 42.59 20.15
CA LYS A 318 -11.12 42.90 18.81
C LYS A 318 -12.21 43.49 17.92
N GLU A 319 -13.43 42.96 17.96
CA GLU A 319 -14.58 43.44 17.19
C GLU A 319 -14.97 44.89 17.57
N PHE A 320 -15.14 45.19 18.86
CA PHE A 320 -15.49 46.55 19.28
C PHE A 320 -14.36 47.55 19.03
N GLN A 321 -13.09 47.16 19.15
CA GLN A 321 -11.95 48.01 18.77
C GLN A 321 -11.94 48.31 17.26
N LYS A 322 -12.21 47.30 16.42
CA LYS A 322 -12.34 47.46 14.97
C LYS A 322 -13.50 48.40 14.62
N ASN A 323 -14.67 48.19 15.21
CA ASN A 323 -15.85 49.04 15.00
C ASN A 323 -15.59 50.48 15.48
N GLN A 324 -14.94 50.67 16.62
CA GLN A 324 -14.55 51.99 17.11
C GLN A 324 -13.64 52.72 16.12
N LYS A 325 -12.65 52.03 15.53
CA LYS A 325 -11.76 52.60 14.50
C LYS A 325 -12.53 52.94 13.22
N TYR A 326 -13.38 52.02 12.76
CA TYR A 326 -14.23 52.23 11.57
C TYR A 326 -15.10 53.48 11.71
N TYR A 327 -15.87 53.59 12.80
CA TYR A 327 -16.75 54.73 13.02
C TYR A 327 -15.99 56.03 13.23
N ARG A 328 -14.80 56.02 13.84
CA ARG A 328 -13.95 57.23 13.92
C ARG A 328 -13.54 57.75 12.55
N VAL A 329 -13.13 56.88 11.64
CA VAL A 329 -12.74 57.28 10.28
C VAL A 329 -13.95 57.73 9.50
N LYS A 330 -15.03 56.94 9.52
CA LYS A 330 -16.26 57.23 8.79
C LYS A 330 -16.91 58.54 9.22
N ILE A 331 -17.05 58.78 10.52
CA ILE A 331 -17.69 60.02 11.03
C ILE A 331 -16.83 61.25 10.70
N ARG A 332 -15.49 61.15 10.71
CA ARG A 332 -14.62 62.24 10.25
C ARG A 332 -14.80 62.53 8.75
N GLN A 333 -14.97 61.49 7.94
CA GLN A 333 -15.25 61.64 6.51
C GLN A 333 -16.63 62.25 6.28
N ASP A 334 -17.66 61.78 6.99
CA ASP A 334 -19.03 62.30 6.92
C ASP A 334 -19.10 63.77 7.37
N GLN A 335 -18.23 64.21 8.30
CA GLN A 335 -18.13 65.63 8.70
C GLN A 335 -17.56 66.54 7.60
N ILE A 336 -16.79 65.99 6.65
CA ILE A 336 -16.23 66.74 5.51
C ILE A 336 -17.21 66.71 4.34
N GLU A 337 -17.80 65.55 4.06
CA GLU A 337 -18.68 65.33 2.90
C GLU A 337 -20.13 65.80 3.16
N THR A 338 -20.54 65.94 4.43
CA THR A 338 -21.90 66.30 4.86
C THR A 338 -23.00 65.49 4.15
N PRO A 339 -23.00 64.15 4.30
CA PRO A 339 -24.02 63.30 3.69
C PRO A 339 -25.39 63.52 4.33
N ILE A 340 -26.44 63.08 3.64
CA ILE A 340 -27.85 63.21 4.08
C ILE A 340 -28.15 62.55 5.44
N CYS A 341 -27.31 61.61 5.87
CA CYS A 341 -27.39 60.93 7.17
C CYS A 341 -26.01 60.93 7.81
N MET A 342 -25.89 61.51 9.01
CA MET A 342 -24.64 61.53 9.77
C MET A 342 -24.93 61.46 11.26
N PHE A 343 -24.01 60.86 12.03
CA PHE A 343 -24.12 60.81 13.48
C PHE A 343 -23.75 62.16 14.10
N ARG A 344 -24.50 62.61 15.11
CA ARG A 344 -24.21 63.86 15.83
C ARG A 344 -23.10 63.67 16.86
N GLY A 345 -22.21 64.67 16.98
CA GLY A 345 -21.14 64.72 17.98
C GLY A 345 -19.74 64.90 17.38
N GLN A 346 -18.75 65.17 18.24
CA GLN A 346 -17.34 65.33 17.84
C GLN A 346 -16.52 64.10 18.25
N THR A 347 -15.65 63.61 17.37
CA THR A 347 -14.86 62.39 17.61
C THR A 347 -13.69 62.58 18.58
N GLU A 348 -13.35 63.84 18.90
CA GLU A 348 -12.16 64.24 19.70
C GLU A 348 -12.53 65.05 20.95
N ASP A 349 -13.79 65.05 21.38
CA ASP A 349 -14.19 65.71 22.62
C ASP A 349 -13.49 65.04 23.82
N PRO A 350 -12.94 65.80 24.78
CA PRO A 350 -12.38 65.23 26.02
C PRO A 350 -13.39 64.41 26.83
N ASP A 351 -14.69 64.69 26.68
CA ASP A 351 -15.79 64.00 27.34
C ASP A 351 -16.33 62.84 26.48
N PRO A 352 -16.13 61.56 26.89
CA PRO A 352 -16.61 60.39 26.15
C PRO A 352 -18.13 60.33 25.98
N ASP A 353 -18.89 61.03 26.82
CA ASP A 353 -20.36 61.06 26.72
C ASP A 353 -20.84 61.99 25.60
N LYS A 354 -19.98 62.88 25.10
CA LYS A 354 -20.23 63.75 23.95
C LYS A 354 -19.76 63.17 22.62
N HIS A 355 -19.15 61.98 22.65
CA HIS A 355 -18.79 61.27 21.43
C HIS A 355 -20.05 60.77 20.70
N PRO A 356 -20.00 60.67 19.36
CA PRO A 356 -21.06 60.04 18.58
C PRO A 356 -21.44 58.66 19.13
N VAL A 357 -22.73 58.32 19.06
CA VAL A 357 -23.31 57.11 19.66
C VAL A 357 -22.51 55.82 19.37
N PRO A 358 -22.09 55.53 18.11
CA PRO A 358 -21.35 54.29 17.84
C PRO A 358 -20.02 54.22 18.60
N ILE A 359 -19.32 55.36 18.75
CA ILE A 359 -18.05 55.44 19.46
C ILE A 359 -18.28 55.29 20.97
N ARG A 360 -19.31 55.96 21.51
CA ARG A 360 -19.70 55.88 22.93
C ARG A 360 -20.06 54.44 23.32
N LEU A 361 -20.82 53.74 22.48
CA LEU A 361 -21.17 52.32 22.67
C LEU A 361 -19.93 51.44 22.69
N CYS A 362 -19.05 51.55 21.68
CA CYS A 362 -17.80 50.78 21.64
C CYS A 362 -16.92 51.05 22.88
N THR A 363 -16.76 52.31 23.29
CA THR A 363 -15.99 52.67 24.49
C THR A 363 -16.57 52.02 25.75
N LYS A 364 -17.90 52.04 25.91
CA LYS A 364 -18.59 51.42 27.02
C LYS A 364 -18.45 49.89 27.02
N MET A 365 -18.63 49.23 25.86
CA MET A 365 -18.46 47.77 25.75
C MET A 365 -17.02 47.33 25.99
N ILE A 366 -16.02 48.03 25.42
CA ILE A 366 -14.61 47.76 25.67
C ILE A 366 -14.29 47.89 27.16
N LYS A 367 -14.85 48.89 27.86
CA LYS A 367 -14.69 49.02 29.31
C LYS A 367 -15.29 47.81 30.04
N THR A 368 -16.51 47.40 29.71
CA THR A 368 -17.12 46.22 30.35
C THR A 368 -16.34 44.92 30.11
N ILE A 369 -15.71 44.77 28.94
CA ILE A 369 -14.84 43.62 28.63
C ILE A 369 -13.57 43.67 29.50
N LYS A 370 -12.93 44.84 29.61
CA LYS A 370 -11.75 45.02 30.46
C LYS A 370 -12.07 44.78 31.93
N ASP A 371 -13.22 45.24 32.40
CA ASP A 371 -13.67 45.04 33.78
C ASP A 371 -13.94 43.54 34.07
N PHE A 372 -14.22 42.72 33.04
CA PHE A 372 -14.43 41.27 33.15
C PHE A 372 -13.12 40.44 33.10
N THR A 373 -11.95 41.05 32.92
CA THR A 373 -10.66 40.32 32.80
C THR A 373 -10.40 39.40 34.00
N THR A 374 -10.70 39.86 35.21
CA THR A 374 -10.60 39.04 36.44
C THR A 374 -11.53 37.82 36.39
N GLY A 375 -12.73 37.98 35.81
CA GLY A 375 -13.68 36.89 35.63
C GLY A 375 -13.12 35.80 34.70
N VAL A 376 -12.49 36.18 33.59
CA VAL A 376 -11.80 35.24 32.68
C VAL A 376 -10.70 34.48 33.42
N PHE A 377 -9.88 35.17 34.21
CA PHE A 377 -8.80 34.54 34.98
C PHE A 377 -9.32 33.53 36.01
N ILE A 378 -10.38 33.87 36.74
CA ILE A 378 -11.04 32.97 37.70
C ILE A 378 -11.60 31.74 37.00
N VAL A 379 -12.28 31.90 35.86
CA VAL A 379 -12.81 30.75 35.09
C VAL A 379 -11.67 29.84 34.64
N ASN A 380 -10.58 30.39 34.11
CA ASN A 380 -9.43 29.60 33.68
C ASN A 380 -8.79 28.77 34.80
N ILE A 381 -8.75 29.30 36.01
CA ILE A 381 -8.16 28.61 37.16
C ILE A 381 -9.15 27.60 37.76
N MET A 382 -10.36 28.04 38.08
CA MET A 382 -11.30 27.34 38.95
C MET A 382 -12.34 26.49 38.17
N CYS A 383 -12.57 26.76 36.88
CA CYS A 383 -13.40 25.90 36.02
C CYS A 383 -12.56 24.87 35.25
N ASN A 384 -11.35 24.57 35.73
CA ASN A 384 -10.50 23.56 35.12
C ASN A 384 -11.06 22.14 35.38
N PRO A 385 -11.40 21.36 34.33
CA PRO A 385 -11.96 20.03 34.48
C PRO A 385 -11.00 19.01 35.13
N ALA A 386 -9.70 19.29 35.19
CA ALA A 386 -8.74 18.45 35.88
C ALA A 386 -8.81 18.59 37.42
N LEU A 387 -9.53 19.59 37.94
CA LEU A 387 -9.68 19.78 39.37
C LEU A 387 -10.50 18.65 40.01
N ARG A 388 -9.99 18.11 41.12
CA ARG A 388 -10.64 17.06 41.92
C ARG A 388 -10.85 17.58 43.33
N LYS A 389 -11.62 16.84 44.14
CA LYS A 389 -11.92 17.18 45.55
C LYS A 389 -10.67 17.56 46.37
N ARG A 390 -9.51 16.94 46.11
CA ARG A 390 -8.23 17.29 46.77
C ARG A 390 -7.75 18.71 46.43
N HIS A 391 -7.84 19.12 45.16
CA HIS A 391 -7.39 20.43 44.70
C HIS A 391 -8.28 21.52 45.29
N TRP A 392 -9.59 21.27 45.35
CA TRP A 392 -10.55 22.16 46.02
C TRP A 392 -10.26 22.31 47.51
N LYS A 393 -9.84 21.22 48.19
CA LYS A 393 -9.42 21.27 49.59
C LYS A 393 -8.15 22.11 49.77
N GLU A 394 -7.14 21.92 48.93
CA GLU A 394 -5.89 22.72 48.95
C GLU A 394 -6.17 24.21 48.70
N MET A 395 -7.03 24.54 47.73
CA MET A 395 -7.44 25.91 47.47
C MET A 395 -8.25 26.50 48.63
N SER A 396 -9.10 25.70 49.29
CA SER A 396 -9.87 26.12 50.47
C SER A 396 -8.99 26.38 51.70
N GLU A 397 -7.93 25.59 51.89
CA GLU A 397 -6.94 25.81 52.95
C GLU A 397 -6.18 27.13 52.75
N ILE A 398 -5.85 27.48 51.51
CA ILE A 398 -5.22 28.77 51.15
C ILE A 398 -6.20 29.95 51.31
N ALA A 399 -7.49 29.75 50.97
CA ALA A 399 -8.53 30.75 51.12
C ALA A 399 -8.93 31.00 52.60
N GLY A 400 -8.75 29.99 53.46
CA GLY A 400 -9.15 30.02 54.88
C GLY A 400 -10.62 29.69 55.13
N PHE A 401 -11.38 29.32 54.09
CA PHE A 401 -12.77 28.87 54.13
C PHE A 401 -13.06 27.97 52.91
N ASP A 402 -14.16 27.23 52.94
CA ASP A 402 -14.53 26.31 51.84
C ASP A 402 -14.97 27.08 50.59
N ILE A 403 -14.24 26.87 49.49
CA ILE A 403 -14.51 27.48 48.19
C ILE A 403 -15.02 26.47 47.15
N THR A 404 -15.32 25.23 47.57
CA THR A 404 -15.78 24.17 46.68
C THR A 404 -17.11 24.57 46.02
N PRO A 405 -17.21 24.57 44.68
CA PRO A 405 -18.45 24.92 43.99
C PRO A 405 -19.62 23.99 44.34
N ASP A 406 -20.80 24.58 44.55
CA ASP A 406 -22.07 23.89 44.78
C ASP A 406 -23.10 24.20 43.66
N ALA A 407 -24.27 23.55 43.68
CA ALA A 407 -25.33 23.70 42.67
C ALA A 407 -25.93 25.12 42.54
N GLY A 408 -25.52 26.07 43.38
CA GLY A 408 -25.90 27.49 43.32
C GLY A 408 -24.72 28.45 43.16
N THR A 409 -23.52 27.93 42.88
CA THR A 409 -22.33 28.75 42.72
C THR A 409 -22.35 29.41 41.35
N THR A 410 -22.13 30.73 41.33
CA THR A 410 -22.02 31.56 40.13
C THR A 410 -20.67 32.27 40.13
N LEU A 411 -20.19 32.69 38.96
CA LEU A 411 -18.93 33.44 38.86
C LEU A 411 -19.00 34.75 39.66
N LYS A 412 -20.16 35.42 39.67
CA LYS A 412 -20.39 36.62 40.48
C LYS A 412 -20.18 36.35 41.98
N LYS A 413 -20.71 35.23 42.50
CA LYS A 413 -20.55 34.83 43.90
C LYS A 413 -19.08 34.63 44.26
N ILE A 414 -18.26 34.06 43.35
CA ILE A 414 -16.82 33.85 43.57
C ILE A 414 -16.04 35.16 43.48
N ILE A 415 -16.37 36.04 42.52
CA ILE A 415 -15.76 37.37 42.42
C ILE A 415 -16.03 38.18 43.71
N ASP A 416 -17.25 38.10 44.25
CA ASP A 416 -17.63 38.80 45.48
C ASP A 416 -16.89 38.27 46.73
N MET A 417 -16.22 37.11 46.65
CA MET A 417 -15.34 36.60 47.70
C MET A 417 -13.97 37.31 47.74
N ASN A 418 -13.66 38.19 46.78
CA ASN A 418 -12.43 39.01 46.71
C ASN A 418 -11.13 38.20 46.87
N LEU A 419 -11.02 37.11 46.10
CA LEU A 419 -9.87 36.19 46.13
C LEU A 419 -8.67 36.66 45.28
N ASP A 420 -8.70 37.89 44.75
CA ASP A 420 -7.74 38.42 43.77
C ASP A 420 -6.27 38.24 44.19
N THR A 421 -5.96 38.45 45.47
CA THR A 421 -4.60 38.34 46.01
C THR A 421 -4.07 36.91 46.13
N LYS A 422 -4.92 35.90 45.91
CA LYS A 422 -4.62 34.47 46.04
C LYS A 422 -4.71 33.70 44.72
N LEU A 423 -5.19 34.33 43.64
CA LEU A 423 -5.43 33.66 42.36
C LEU A 423 -4.16 33.03 41.78
N ASP A 424 -3.00 33.68 41.89
CA ASP A 424 -1.71 33.11 41.44
C ASP A 424 -1.37 31.78 42.14
N GLN A 425 -1.76 31.62 43.41
CA GLN A 425 -1.54 30.36 44.15
C GLN A 425 -2.50 29.26 43.69
N PHE A 426 -3.73 29.64 43.35
CA PHE A 426 -4.71 28.71 42.78
C PHE A 426 -4.33 28.28 41.35
N GLU A 427 -3.71 29.17 40.56
CA GLU A 427 -3.20 28.84 39.24
C GLU A 427 -2.16 27.72 39.30
N ILE A 428 -1.23 27.75 40.27
CA ILE A 428 -0.24 26.69 40.48
C ILE A 428 -0.92 25.34 40.71
N ILE A 429 -1.96 25.30 41.55
CA ILE A 429 -2.73 24.07 41.83
C ILE A 429 -3.46 23.59 40.57
N SER A 430 -4.10 24.51 39.84
CA SER A 430 -4.84 24.20 38.62
C SER A 430 -3.95 23.66 37.49
N VAL A 431 -2.77 24.28 37.29
CA VAL A 431 -1.75 23.78 36.35
C VAL A 431 -1.19 22.43 36.80
N GLY A 432 -0.97 22.24 38.11
CA GLY A 432 -0.60 20.95 38.69
C GLY A 432 -1.61 19.86 38.35
N ALA A 433 -2.90 20.12 38.58
CA ALA A 433 -3.99 19.20 38.29
C ALA A 433 -4.02 18.74 36.81
N ASN A 434 -3.74 19.65 35.86
CA ASN A 434 -3.64 19.29 34.45
C ASN A 434 -2.51 18.29 34.18
N LYS A 435 -1.34 18.52 34.77
CA LYS A 435 -0.18 17.63 34.62
C LYS A 435 -0.42 16.27 35.27
N GLU A 436 -1.10 16.24 36.40
CA GLU A 436 -1.52 15.00 37.07
C GLU A 436 -2.51 14.20 36.21
N LEU A 437 -3.54 14.86 35.65
CA LEU A 437 -4.51 14.22 34.77
C LEU A 437 -3.83 13.66 33.51
N GLN A 438 -2.88 14.40 32.93
CA GLN A 438 -2.11 13.94 31.78
C GLN A 438 -1.30 12.68 32.12
N LEU A 439 -0.64 12.62 33.28
CA LEU A 439 0.09 11.43 33.72
C LEU A 439 -0.84 10.23 33.88
N GLN A 440 -2.02 10.42 34.49
CA GLN A 440 -3.01 9.35 34.64
C GLN A 440 -3.54 8.84 33.30
N ASN A 441 -3.86 9.76 32.38
CA ASN A 441 -4.29 9.40 31.04
C ASN A 441 -3.21 8.63 30.27
N ASN A 442 -1.93 9.02 30.42
CA ASN A 442 -0.80 8.29 29.82
C ASN A 442 -0.66 6.88 30.41
N LEU A 443 -0.83 6.71 31.72
CA LEU A 443 -0.83 5.39 32.37
C LEU A 443 -1.95 4.50 31.83
N HIS A 444 -3.18 5.01 31.80
CA HIS A 444 -4.33 4.26 31.31
C HIS A 444 -4.24 3.97 29.81
N ALA A 445 -3.65 4.87 29.02
CA ALA A 445 -3.38 4.61 27.61
C ALA A 445 -2.39 3.44 27.44
N MET A 446 -1.29 3.42 28.22
CA MET A 446 -0.35 2.30 28.22
C MET A 446 -1.05 1.00 28.60
N ILE A 447 -1.82 0.98 29.69
CA ILE A 447 -2.56 -0.21 30.14
C ILE A 447 -3.49 -0.74 29.04
N ARG A 448 -4.29 0.14 28.43
CA ARG A 448 -5.25 -0.24 27.37
C ARG A 448 -4.59 -0.83 26.13
N GLU A 449 -3.38 -0.39 25.79
CA GLU A 449 -2.68 -0.92 24.61
C GLU A 449 -2.33 -2.41 24.76
N TRP A 450 -2.26 -2.91 26.00
CA TRP A 450 -2.02 -4.32 26.29
C TRP A 450 -3.28 -5.20 26.32
N ASP A 451 -4.48 -4.62 26.40
CA ASP A 451 -5.74 -5.37 26.53
C ASP A 451 -5.97 -6.35 25.37
N SER A 452 -5.40 -6.08 24.20
CA SER A 452 -5.52 -6.92 23.00
C SER A 452 -4.23 -7.64 22.60
N ARG A 453 -3.16 -7.59 23.41
CA ARG A 453 -1.86 -8.20 23.08
C ARG A 453 -1.85 -9.66 23.51
N LEU A 454 -1.81 -10.53 22.51
CA LEU A 454 -1.80 -11.99 22.67
C LEU A 454 -0.40 -12.55 22.40
N PHE A 455 -0.05 -13.61 23.10
CA PHE A 455 1.13 -14.41 22.81
C PHE A 455 0.99 -15.08 21.44
N PRO A 456 1.88 -14.78 20.48
CA PRO A 456 1.94 -15.51 19.21
C PRO A 456 2.50 -16.92 19.44
N THR A 457 1.73 -17.94 19.06
CA THR A 457 2.11 -19.36 19.22
C THR A 457 2.13 -20.09 17.89
N GLY A 458 3.06 -21.04 17.71
CA GLY A 458 3.10 -21.90 16.53
C GLY A 458 3.86 -23.20 16.77
N PRO A 459 3.68 -24.23 15.91
CA PRO A 459 4.43 -25.48 16.00
C PRO A 459 5.89 -25.28 15.58
N TYR A 460 6.82 -25.93 16.28
CA TYR A 460 8.24 -25.95 15.92
C TYR A 460 8.56 -27.09 14.96
N LYS A 461 8.78 -26.77 13.68
CA LYS A 461 9.12 -27.74 12.61
C LYS A 461 8.14 -28.94 12.63
N ASP A 462 8.64 -30.15 12.43
CA ASP A 462 7.87 -31.40 12.45
C ASP A 462 7.85 -32.08 13.84
N THR A 463 8.28 -31.40 14.90
CA THR A 463 8.43 -31.99 16.25
C THR A 463 7.09 -32.10 17.01
N GLY A 464 6.05 -31.41 16.56
CA GLY A 464 4.76 -31.34 17.24
C GLY A 464 4.74 -30.47 18.51
N VAL A 465 5.86 -29.85 18.90
CA VAL A 465 5.96 -28.97 20.07
C VAL A 465 5.47 -27.57 19.71
N MET A 466 4.54 -27.02 20.50
CA MET A 466 4.09 -25.64 20.38
C MET A 466 5.05 -24.69 21.10
N ILE A 467 5.39 -23.57 20.47
CA ILE A 467 6.33 -22.57 20.98
C ILE A 467 5.78 -21.16 20.85
N LEU A 468 6.40 -20.21 21.57
CA LEU A 468 6.20 -18.78 21.34
C LEU A 468 7.03 -18.33 20.14
N SER A 469 6.41 -17.66 19.16
CA SER A 469 7.06 -17.24 17.90
C SER A 469 6.88 -15.74 17.68
N ASN A 470 7.88 -15.00 17.17
CA ASN A 470 7.75 -13.57 16.85
C ASN A 470 7.41 -12.69 18.07
N LEU A 471 8.21 -12.78 19.15
CA LEU A 471 8.03 -11.96 20.36
C LEU A 471 8.59 -10.53 20.22
N ASP A 472 9.22 -10.18 19.10
CA ASP A 472 9.92 -8.90 18.91
C ASP A 472 8.99 -7.68 19.11
N ASP A 473 7.77 -7.73 18.56
CA ASP A 473 6.78 -6.65 18.71
C ASP A 473 6.32 -6.47 20.17
N ILE A 474 6.18 -7.59 20.89
CA ILE A 474 5.82 -7.59 22.32
C ILE A 474 6.96 -7.00 23.13
N GLN A 475 8.21 -7.39 22.84
CA GLN A 475 9.39 -6.90 23.54
C GLN A 475 9.61 -5.41 23.29
N ALA A 476 9.49 -4.94 22.04
CA ALA A 476 9.64 -3.53 21.70
C ALA A 476 8.60 -2.64 22.41
N LEU A 477 7.34 -3.11 22.48
CA LEU A 477 6.28 -2.41 23.20
C LEU A 477 6.56 -2.37 24.71
N LEU A 478 7.07 -3.47 25.27
CA LEU A 478 7.42 -3.58 26.67
C LEU A 478 8.54 -2.62 27.06
N ASP A 479 9.60 -2.55 26.25
CA ASP A 479 10.75 -1.66 26.47
C ASP A 479 10.34 -0.18 26.45
N ASP A 480 9.51 0.22 25.48
CA ASP A 480 8.96 1.58 25.39
C ASP A 480 8.09 1.94 26.62
N HIS A 481 7.21 1.03 27.03
CA HIS A 481 6.35 1.25 28.19
C HIS A 481 7.13 1.26 29.52
N ILE A 482 8.21 0.47 29.64
CA ILE A 482 9.14 0.54 30.78
C ILE A 482 9.79 1.93 30.85
N LEU A 483 10.30 2.46 29.72
CA LEU A 483 10.94 3.78 29.67
C LEU A 483 9.96 4.92 29.99
N LYS A 484 8.74 4.85 29.45
CA LYS A 484 7.67 5.81 29.74
C LYS A 484 7.30 5.78 31.23
N THR A 485 7.13 4.59 31.79
CA THR A 485 6.80 4.41 33.21
C THR A 485 7.92 4.93 34.13
N LEU A 486 9.20 4.71 33.78
CA LEU A 486 10.35 5.28 34.50
C LEU A 486 10.33 6.81 34.50
N THR A 487 9.99 7.42 33.37
CA THR A 487 9.87 8.87 33.24
C THR A 487 8.72 9.41 34.08
N MET A 488 7.59 8.70 34.13
CA MET A 488 6.44 9.04 34.98
C MET A 488 6.79 8.96 36.47
N ARG A 489 7.58 7.97 36.89
CA ARG A 489 8.08 7.86 38.27
C ARG A 489 8.99 9.03 38.68
N GLY A 490 9.71 9.62 37.73
CA GLY A 490 10.54 10.82 37.97
C GLY A 490 9.76 12.13 38.03
N SER A 491 8.45 12.13 37.78
CA SER A 491 7.63 13.34 37.76
C SER A 491 7.24 13.82 39.16
N ALA A 492 7.36 15.12 39.41
CA ALA A 492 6.90 15.75 40.65
C ALA A 492 5.37 15.65 40.87
N PHE A 493 4.60 15.36 39.82
CA PHE A 493 3.13 15.26 39.83
C PHE A 493 2.62 13.81 39.96
N MET A 494 3.51 12.86 40.26
CA MET A 494 3.21 11.42 40.30
C MET A 494 2.47 10.98 41.58
N LYS A 495 2.67 11.69 42.70
CA LYS A 495 2.16 11.37 44.04
C LYS A 495 0.66 10.95 44.09
N PRO A 496 -0.27 11.63 43.38
CA PRO A 496 -1.65 11.18 43.16
C PRO A 496 -1.93 9.75 42.69
N CYS A 497 -1.04 9.19 41.86
CA CYS A 497 -1.19 7.90 41.19
C CYS A 497 0.02 7.02 41.47
N GLU A 498 0.77 7.30 42.55
CA GLU A 498 2.00 6.60 42.89
C GLU A 498 1.79 5.10 43.01
N ASP A 499 0.78 4.69 43.77
CA ASP A 499 0.43 3.28 43.96
C ASP A 499 0.11 2.57 42.64
N GLU A 500 -0.61 3.24 41.73
CA GLU A 500 -1.02 2.68 40.44
C GLU A 500 0.18 2.56 39.46
N VAL A 501 1.04 3.59 39.42
CA VAL A 501 2.25 3.60 38.60
C VAL A 501 3.27 2.56 39.10
N LEU A 502 3.43 2.41 40.42
CA LEU A 502 4.30 1.39 41.01
C LEU A 502 3.78 -0.02 40.72
N ALA A 503 2.49 -0.26 40.92
CA ALA A 503 1.88 -1.55 40.60
C ALA A 503 2.02 -1.91 39.10
N TRP A 504 1.83 -0.92 38.21
CA TRP A 504 2.06 -1.09 36.78
C TRP A 504 3.53 -1.41 36.46
N TYR A 505 4.46 -0.64 37.05
CA TYR A 505 5.89 -0.84 36.87
C TYR A 505 6.33 -2.25 37.30
N ASP A 506 5.91 -2.70 38.49
CA ASP A 506 6.25 -4.03 38.98
C ASP A 506 5.66 -5.13 38.09
N LYS A 507 4.44 -4.92 37.56
CA LYS A 507 3.79 -5.84 36.63
C LYS A 507 4.58 -5.96 35.32
N ILE A 508 4.91 -4.85 34.64
CA ILE A 508 5.65 -4.88 33.36
C ILE A 508 7.09 -5.38 33.53
N MET A 509 7.75 -5.06 34.64
CA MET A 509 9.08 -5.59 34.94
C MET A 509 9.07 -7.11 35.12
N ARG A 510 8.02 -7.65 35.77
CA ARG A 510 7.84 -9.10 35.92
C ARG A 510 7.55 -9.78 34.58
N VAL A 511 6.77 -9.15 33.71
CA VAL A 511 6.56 -9.63 32.33
C VAL A 511 7.90 -9.70 31.60
N ASN A 512 8.72 -8.65 31.68
CA ASN A 512 10.03 -8.60 31.01
C ASN A 512 10.94 -9.75 31.45
N ALA A 513 11.10 -9.90 32.76
CA ALA A 513 11.89 -11.00 33.31
C ALA A 513 11.36 -12.38 32.88
N THR A 514 10.04 -12.52 32.74
CA THR A 514 9.41 -13.78 32.30
C THR A 514 9.72 -14.08 30.83
N LEU A 515 9.62 -13.07 29.95
CA LEU A 515 9.95 -13.23 28.52
C LEU A 515 11.43 -13.55 28.32
N ASP A 516 12.32 -12.87 29.04
CA ASP A 516 13.77 -13.11 29.00
C ASP A 516 14.11 -14.56 29.37
N GLN A 517 13.54 -15.06 30.48
CA GLN A 517 13.77 -16.43 30.93
C GLN A 517 13.12 -17.44 29.98
N TRP A 518 11.93 -17.15 29.45
CA TRP A 518 11.25 -18.00 28.48
C TRP A 518 12.08 -18.17 27.21
N GLY A 519 12.59 -17.09 26.65
CA GLY A 519 13.41 -17.12 25.43
C GLY A 519 14.62 -18.03 25.60
N LYS A 520 15.31 -17.95 26.74
CA LYS A 520 16.44 -18.82 27.09
C LYS A 520 16.03 -20.29 27.20
N VAL A 521 14.96 -20.58 27.96
CA VAL A 521 14.45 -21.97 28.12
C VAL A 521 14.10 -22.54 26.76
N GLN A 522 13.32 -21.81 25.96
CA GLN A 522 12.85 -22.28 24.66
C GLN A 522 14.01 -22.55 23.71
N SER A 523 14.99 -21.64 23.63
CA SER A 523 16.17 -21.84 22.75
C SER A 523 16.98 -23.07 23.15
N ASN A 524 17.35 -23.18 24.43
CA ASN A 524 18.18 -24.29 24.92
C ASN A 524 17.43 -25.63 24.88
N PHE A 525 16.15 -25.62 25.25
CA PHE A 525 15.29 -26.81 25.17
C PHE A 525 15.19 -27.34 23.75
N LEU A 526 14.94 -26.46 22.76
CA LEU A 526 14.80 -26.87 21.35
C LEU A 526 16.13 -27.37 20.75
N TYR A 527 17.28 -26.85 21.18
CA TYR A 527 18.59 -27.36 20.79
C TYR A 527 18.84 -28.78 21.35
N LEU A 528 18.49 -29.00 22.62
CA LEU A 528 18.68 -30.28 23.30
C LEU A 528 17.62 -31.34 22.95
N LEU A 529 16.47 -30.92 22.42
CA LEU A 529 15.34 -31.81 22.11
C LEU A 529 15.72 -32.93 21.11
N PRO A 530 16.35 -32.67 19.95
CA PRO A 530 16.81 -33.74 19.06
C PRO A 530 17.84 -34.68 19.72
N ILE A 531 18.71 -34.13 20.58
CA ILE A 531 19.79 -34.87 21.25
C ILE A 531 19.21 -35.90 22.23
N PHE A 532 18.33 -35.46 23.13
CA PHE A 532 17.71 -36.33 24.14
C PHE A 532 16.49 -37.10 23.62
N SER A 533 16.07 -36.86 22.38
CA SER A 533 15.15 -37.76 21.66
C SER A 533 15.82 -39.08 21.25
N SER A 534 17.16 -39.11 21.13
CA SER A 534 17.91 -40.34 20.87
C SER A 534 17.99 -41.21 22.12
N LYS A 535 17.45 -42.43 22.02
CA LYS A 535 17.51 -43.44 23.09
C LYS A 535 18.94 -43.86 23.42
N ASP A 536 19.84 -43.83 22.44
CA ASP A 536 21.23 -44.24 22.62
C ASP A 536 22.03 -43.19 23.42
N ILE A 537 21.77 -41.90 23.19
CA ILE A 537 22.35 -40.80 23.96
C ILE A 537 21.82 -40.82 25.40
N VAL A 538 20.51 -40.97 25.58
CA VAL A 538 19.88 -41.06 26.92
C VAL A 538 20.42 -42.25 27.71
N ALA A 539 20.71 -43.37 27.06
CA ALA A 539 21.33 -44.53 27.72
C ALA A 539 22.77 -44.25 28.21
N GLN A 540 23.51 -43.37 27.54
CA GLN A 540 24.87 -42.98 27.93
C GLN A 540 24.91 -41.82 28.95
N MET A 541 23.87 -40.98 29.00
CA MET A 541 23.71 -39.85 29.93
C MET A 541 22.34 -39.91 30.66
N PRO A 542 22.13 -40.89 31.56
CA PRO A 542 20.82 -41.14 32.16
C PRO A 542 20.39 -40.06 33.17
N GLU A 543 21.33 -39.43 33.88
CA GLU A 543 21.03 -38.34 34.82
C GLU A 543 20.55 -37.10 34.05
N GLU A 544 21.29 -36.67 33.03
CA GLU A 544 20.94 -35.54 32.17
C GLU A 544 19.62 -35.80 31.42
N GLY A 545 19.40 -37.03 30.94
CA GLY A 545 18.14 -37.42 30.32
C GLY A 545 16.94 -37.31 31.27
N ARG A 546 17.11 -37.66 32.55
CA ARG A 546 16.06 -37.46 33.58
C ARG A 546 15.80 -35.98 33.85
N LEU A 547 16.84 -35.16 33.93
CA LEU A 547 16.69 -33.70 34.08
C LEU A 547 15.96 -33.09 32.88
N PHE A 548 16.29 -33.54 31.66
CA PHE A 548 15.66 -33.05 30.43
C PHE A 548 14.15 -33.36 30.40
N GLN A 549 13.73 -34.55 30.85
CA GLN A 549 12.30 -34.88 30.98
C GLN A 549 11.56 -33.97 31.96
N ILE A 550 12.20 -33.57 33.06
CA ILE A 550 11.61 -32.62 34.03
C ILE A 550 11.43 -31.24 33.38
N VAL A 551 12.42 -30.79 32.58
CA VAL A 551 12.34 -29.54 31.83
C VAL A 551 11.24 -29.62 30.77
N GLU A 552 11.15 -30.72 30.01
CA GLU A 552 10.12 -30.95 29.00
C GLU A 552 8.70 -30.88 29.59
N GLN A 553 8.47 -31.53 30.73
CA GLN A 553 7.19 -31.46 31.45
C GLN A 553 6.88 -30.02 31.93
N THR A 554 7.90 -29.32 32.42
CA THR A 554 7.76 -27.93 32.87
C THR A 554 7.42 -26.99 31.71
N PHE A 555 8.14 -27.10 30.59
CA PHE A 555 7.90 -26.33 29.38
C PHE A 555 6.51 -26.60 28.80
N THR A 556 6.12 -27.87 28.69
CA THR A 556 4.79 -28.27 28.18
C THR A 556 3.66 -27.75 29.06
N ARG A 557 3.80 -27.84 30.39
CA ARG A 557 2.83 -27.28 31.34
C ARG A 557 2.70 -25.76 31.20
N ASN A 558 3.84 -25.06 31.09
CA ASN A 558 3.85 -23.62 30.94
C ASN A 558 3.23 -23.18 29.60
N MET A 559 3.56 -23.86 28.50
CA MET A 559 2.92 -23.62 27.20
C MET A 559 1.40 -23.89 27.23
N ALA A 560 0.94 -24.92 27.95
CA ALA A 560 -0.49 -25.18 28.12
C ALA A 560 -1.21 -24.04 28.87
N MET A 561 -0.54 -23.37 29.81
CA MET A 561 -1.09 -22.18 30.47
C MET A 561 -1.24 -21.02 29.48
N VAL A 562 -0.23 -20.77 28.65
CA VAL A 562 -0.28 -19.74 27.60
C VAL A 562 -1.39 -20.03 26.58
N LEU A 563 -1.53 -21.27 26.13
CA LEU A 563 -2.57 -21.64 25.17
C LEU A 563 -3.98 -21.48 25.75
N ARG A 564 -4.16 -21.65 27.06
CA ARG A 564 -5.43 -21.45 27.74
C ARG A 564 -5.77 -19.97 27.94
N GLN A 565 -4.77 -19.15 28.25
CA GLN A 565 -4.91 -17.70 28.39
C GLN A 565 -3.80 -17.00 27.59
N PRO A 566 -4.06 -16.62 26.32
CA PRO A 566 -3.03 -16.07 25.46
C PRO A 566 -2.70 -14.60 25.76
N LEU A 567 -3.49 -13.89 26.58
CA LEU A 567 -3.22 -12.49 26.93
C LEU A 567 -1.90 -12.34 27.69
N VAL A 568 -0.98 -11.53 27.15
CA VAL A 568 0.37 -11.36 27.70
C VAL A 568 0.32 -10.87 29.14
N MET A 569 -0.49 -9.85 29.40
CA MET A 569 -0.58 -9.19 30.72
C MET A 569 -1.38 -9.97 31.78
N GLU A 570 -2.03 -11.07 31.40
CA GLU A 570 -2.69 -11.99 32.34
C GLU A 570 -1.82 -13.20 32.66
N THR A 571 -1.02 -13.67 31.69
CA THR A 571 -0.26 -14.91 31.83
C THR A 571 1.20 -14.67 32.24
N ALA A 572 1.91 -13.76 31.58
CA ALA A 572 3.33 -13.52 31.87
C ALA A 572 3.60 -13.06 33.32
N PRO A 573 2.79 -12.18 33.95
CA PRO A 573 3.02 -11.77 35.32
C PRO A 573 2.40 -12.72 36.35
N GLN A 574 1.94 -13.92 35.97
CA GLN A 574 1.35 -14.88 36.90
C GLN A 574 2.39 -15.51 37.83
N ALA A 575 2.10 -15.53 39.14
CA ALA A 575 2.99 -16.11 40.14
C ALA A 575 3.29 -17.59 39.84
N GLY A 576 4.56 -18.00 39.97
CA GLY A 576 5.03 -19.36 39.69
C GLY A 576 5.55 -19.58 38.28
N LEU A 577 5.13 -18.79 37.29
CA LEU A 577 5.59 -18.97 35.90
C LEU A 577 7.08 -18.61 35.76
N LEU A 578 7.45 -17.37 36.11
CA LEU A 578 8.83 -16.90 36.09
C LEU A 578 9.77 -17.84 36.87
N GLU A 579 9.37 -18.21 38.08
CA GLU A 579 10.16 -19.06 38.97
C GLU A 579 10.37 -20.46 38.37
N SER A 580 9.36 -21.00 37.68
CA SER A 580 9.48 -22.28 36.97
C SER A 580 10.41 -22.21 35.76
N LEU A 581 10.46 -21.08 35.06
CA LEU A 581 11.36 -20.86 33.91
C LEU A 581 12.81 -20.67 34.37
N ILE A 582 13.03 -19.93 35.46
CA ILE A 582 14.37 -19.79 36.07
C ILE A 582 14.91 -21.18 36.44
N LYS A 583 14.11 -21.98 37.14
CA LYS A 583 14.51 -23.34 37.51
C LYS A 583 14.73 -24.24 36.29
N ALA A 584 13.92 -24.11 35.23
CA ALA A 584 14.13 -24.84 33.99
C ALA A 584 15.45 -24.44 33.31
N ASN A 585 15.83 -23.16 33.33
CA ASN A 585 17.12 -22.71 32.82
C ASN A 585 18.29 -23.26 33.63
N GLU A 586 18.22 -23.27 34.97
CA GLU A 586 19.26 -23.89 35.82
C GLU A 586 19.47 -25.36 35.45
N LEU A 587 18.38 -26.12 35.28
CA LEU A 587 18.46 -27.52 34.84
C LEU A 587 19.02 -27.67 33.42
N LEU A 588 18.69 -26.76 32.49
CA LEU A 588 19.23 -26.76 31.14
C LEU A 588 20.73 -26.46 31.11
N ASP A 589 21.22 -25.58 32.00
CA ASP A 589 22.64 -25.28 32.13
C ASP A 589 23.42 -26.48 32.68
N ASP A 590 22.87 -27.19 33.68
CA ASP A 590 23.41 -28.45 34.20
C ASP A 590 23.49 -29.51 33.09
N ILE A 591 22.41 -29.67 32.31
CA ILE A 591 22.36 -30.62 31.18
C ILE A 591 23.40 -30.25 30.13
N THR A 592 23.50 -28.98 29.74
CA THR A 592 24.45 -28.51 28.73
C THR A 592 25.90 -28.76 29.16
N THR A 593 26.18 -28.51 30.44
CA THR A 593 27.49 -28.81 31.04
C THR A 593 27.77 -30.32 31.03
N GLY A 594 26.77 -31.14 31.35
CA GLY A 594 26.85 -32.61 31.28
C GLY A 594 27.16 -33.12 29.87
N VAL A 595 26.45 -32.62 28.86
CA VAL A 595 26.68 -32.96 27.45
C VAL A 595 28.11 -32.58 27.02
N SER A 596 28.58 -31.39 27.37
CA SER A 596 29.94 -30.94 27.06
C SER A 596 31.00 -31.85 27.69
N ASN A 597 30.85 -32.19 28.97
CA ASN A 597 31.75 -33.10 29.68
C ASN A 597 31.77 -34.51 29.08
N TYR A 598 30.61 -35.00 28.62
CA TYR A 598 30.51 -36.29 27.94
C TYR A 598 31.26 -36.28 26.61
N LEU A 599 31.09 -35.22 25.81
CA LEU A 599 31.79 -35.05 24.54
C LEU A 599 33.32 -34.94 24.73
N GLU A 600 33.78 -34.20 25.72
CA GLU A 600 35.21 -34.12 26.09
C GLU A 600 35.79 -35.49 26.47
N LYS A 601 35.06 -36.30 27.24
CA LYS A 601 35.48 -37.68 27.52
C LYS A 601 35.63 -38.51 26.26
N LYS A 602 34.71 -38.37 25.28
CA LYS A 602 34.81 -39.08 23.99
C LYS A 602 36.01 -38.61 23.16
N ARG A 603 36.33 -37.31 23.17
CA ARG A 603 37.55 -36.77 22.55
C ARG A 603 38.83 -37.35 23.14
N LEU A 604 38.87 -37.59 24.45
CA LEU A 604 40.03 -38.21 25.09
C LEU A 604 40.22 -39.69 24.71
N PHE A 605 39.13 -40.42 24.41
CA PHE A 605 39.23 -41.80 23.93
C PHE A 605 39.70 -41.89 22.48
N PHE A 606 39.27 -40.95 21.62
CA PHE A 606 39.70 -40.87 20.23
C PHE A 606 40.09 -39.42 19.88
N PRO A 607 41.38 -39.05 20.00
CA PRO A 607 41.84 -37.66 19.85
C PRO A 607 41.50 -36.99 18.52
N ARG A 608 41.27 -37.74 17.44
CA ARG A 608 40.86 -37.16 16.14
C ARG A 608 39.47 -36.50 16.21
N PHE A 609 38.67 -36.76 17.23
CA PHE A 609 37.43 -36.01 17.49
C PHE A 609 37.65 -34.56 17.95
N PHE A 610 38.87 -34.13 18.30
CA PHE A 610 39.16 -32.71 18.52
C PHE A 610 38.99 -31.86 17.25
N PHE A 611 38.99 -32.47 16.06
CA PHE A 611 38.73 -31.80 14.78
C PHE A 611 37.25 -31.67 14.43
N LEU A 612 36.35 -32.25 15.24
CA LEU A 612 34.91 -32.18 15.06
C LEU A 612 34.27 -31.16 16.02
N SER A 613 33.28 -30.43 15.52
CA SER A 613 32.42 -29.60 16.36
C SER A 613 31.53 -30.46 17.28
N ASN A 614 30.97 -29.84 18.32
CA ASN A 614 30.10 -30.55 19.26
C ASN A 614 28.87 -31.14 18.55
N ASP A 615 28.28 -30.40 17.61
CA ASP A 615 27.10 -30.84 16.87
C ASP A 615 27.41 -32.04 15.97
N GLU A 616 28.55 -32.02 15.27
CA GLU A 616 28.99 -33.15 14.43
C GLU A 616 29.28 -34.40 15.26
N MET A 617 29.90 -34.24 16.44
CA MET A 617 30.09 -35.37 17.34
C MET A 617 28.76 -35.92 17.85
N LEU A 618 27.79 -35.06 18.17
CA LEU A 618 26.47 -35.50 18.60
C LEU A 618 25.74 -36.21 17.48
N GLU A 619 25.86 -35.77 16.23
CA GLU A 619 25.30 -36.46 15.06
C GLU A 619 25.86 -37.89 14.94
N ILE A 620 27.19 -38.04 15.02
CA ILE A 620 27.86 -39.36 15.01
C ILE A 620 27.42 -40.24 16.18
N LEU A 621 27.25 -39.66 17.37
CA LEU A 621 26.90 -40.39 18.59
C LEU A 621 25.39 -40.62 18.77
N SER A 622 24.55 -39.96 17.97
CA SER A 622 23.08 -40.00 18.10
C SER A 622 22.46 -41.29 17.60
N GLU A 623 23.07 -41.96 16.62
CA GLU A 623 22.55 -43.19 16.03
C GLU A 623 23.66 -44.26 15.95
N THR A 624 24.10 -44.72 17.12
CA THR A 624 25.22 -45.66 17.27
C THR A 624 25.04 -47.00 16.56
N LYS A 625 23.82 -47.33 16.16
CA LYS A 625 23.45 -48.56 15.44
C LYS A 625 23.72 -48.50 13.94
N ASP A 626 23.87 -47.30 13.39
CA ASP A 626 24.21 -47.13 11.98
C ASP A 626 25.61 -46.51 11.78
N PRO A 627 26.66 -47.33 11.57
CA PRO A 627 28.02 -46.87 11.38
C PRO A 627 28.22 -46.07 10.08
N LEU A 628 27.23 -46.04 9.18
CA LEU A 628 27.27 -45.20 7.97
C LEU A 628 27.15 -43.71 8.30
N ARG A 629 26.62 -43.35 9.48
CA ARG A 629 26.50 -41.95 9.92
C ARG A 629 27.84 -41.24 10.08
N VAL A 630 28.94 -41.98 10.23
CA VAL A 630 30.27 -41.35 10.38
C VAL A 630 30.85 -40.87 9.05
N GLN A 631 30.39 -41.44 7.93
CA GLN A 631 30.95 -41.21 6.59
C GLN A 631 31.12 -39.72 6.24
N PRO A 632 30.14 -38.82 6.49
CA PRO A 632 30.28 -37.40 6.14
C PRO A 632 31.37 -36.66 6.93
N HIS A 633 31.78 -37.20 8.07
CA HIS A 633 32.71 -36.57 9.00
C HIS A 633 34.12 -37.16 8.96
N LEU A 634 34.33 -38.29 8.24
CA LEU A 634 35.61 -39.01 8.21
C LEU A 634 36.77 -38.16 7.70
N SER A 635 36.54 -37.35 6.67
CA SER A 635 37.56 -36.48 6.06
C SER A 635 38.12 -35.42 6.99
N LYS A 636 37.43 -35.12 8.12
CA LYS A 636 37.94 -34.25 9.18
C LYS A 636 38.76 -35.01 10.22
N CYS A 637 38.48 -36.29 10.42
CA CYS A 637 39.21 -37.15 11.36
C CYS A 637 40.46 -37.77 10.72
N PHE A 638 40.41 -38.05 9.43
CA PHE A 638 41.47 -38.68 8.64
C PHE A 638 41.71 -37.88 7.37
N GLU A 639 42.96 -37.47 7.11
CA GLU A 639 43.30 -36.66 5.93
C GLU A 639 43.02 -37.42 4.62
N GLY A 640 43.39 -38.72 4.54
CA GLY A 640 43.27 -39.50 3.31
C GLY A 640 42.03 -40.39 3.20
N ILE A 641 41.22 -40.54 4.25
CA ILE A 641 40.01 -41.38 4.23
C ILE A 641 38.79 -40.49 4.02
N ASN A 642 38.19 -40.59 2.83
CA ASN A 642 36.92 -39.93 2.54
C ASN A 642 35.73 -40.85 2.84
N LEU A 643 35.86 -42.15 2.55
CA LEU A 643 34.83 -43.15 2.81
C LEU A 643 35.44 -44.48 3.30
N LEU A 644 34.64 -45.23 4.04
CA LEU A 644 34.90 -46.63 4.37
C LEU A 644 33.96 -47.55 3.59
N GLU A 645 34.46 -48.69 3.13
CA GLU A 645 33.63 -49.74 2.55
C GLU A 645 33.15 -50.69 3.65
N PHE A 646 31.84 -50.92 3.69
CA PHE A 646 31.19 -51.80 4.66
C PHE A 646 30.62 -53.04 3.98
N ASP A 647 30.69 -54.19 4.65
CA ASP A 647 30.00 -55.41 4.24
C ASP A 647 28.51 -55.41 4.66
N ALA A 648 27.79 -56.50 4.36
CA ALA A 648 26.38 -56.66 4.74
C ALA A 648 26.16 -56.73 6.26
N GLU A 649 27.18 -57.12 7.03
CA GLU A 649 27.19 -57.16 8.50
C GLU A 649 27.71 -55.85 9.11
N LYS A 650 27.99 -54.85 8.27
CA LYS A 650 28.55 -53.53 8.62
C LYS A 650 29.95 -53.59 9.24
N ASN A 651 30.76 -54.58 8.90
CA ASN A 651 32.20 -54.58 9.16
C ASN A 651 32.94 -53.75 8.10
N VAL A 652 34.02 -53.07 8.48
CA VAL A 652 34.82 -52.24 7.57
C VAL A 652 35.85 -53.11 6.84
N LEU A 653 35.85 -53.05 5.51
CA LEU A 653 36.71 -53.86 4.63
C LEU A 653 37.85 -53.07 3.98
N ALA A 654 37.62 -51.80 3.69
CA ALA A 654 38.55 -50.97 2.92
C ALA A 654 38.39 -49.50 3.25
N MET A 655 39.46 -48.75 3.00
CA MET A 655 39.44 -47.28 3.01
C MET A 655 39.48 -46.75 1.57
N ILE A 656 38.75 -45.65 1.35
CA ILE A 656 38.59 -45.01 0.04
C ILE A 656 38.93 -43.52 0.16
N SER A 657 39.83 -43.04 -0.70
CA SER A 657 40.22 -41.64 -0.77
C SER A 657 39.18 -40.75 -1.48
N SER A 658 39.37 -39.43 -1.45
CA SER A 658 38.57 -38.47 -2.23
C SER A 658 38.59 -38.78 -3.73
N ASP A 659 39.74 -39.24 -4.24
CA ASP A 659 39.97 -39.56 -5.65
C ASP A 659 39.55 -41.00 -6.02
N GLN A 660 38.86 -41.70 -5.11
CA GLN A 660 38.39 -43.08 -5.28
C GLN A 660 39.51 -44.12 -5.35
N GLU A 661 40.70 -43.83 -4.82
CA GLU A 661 41.70 -44.88 -4.56
C GLU A 661 41.23 -45.74 -3.39
N LYS A 662 41.25 -47.05 -3.59
CA LYS A 662 40.77 -48.03 -2.62
C LYS A 662 41.93 -48.89 -2.13
N VAL A 663 42.08 -48.97 -0.81
CA VAL A 663 43.06 -49.83 -0.15
C VAL A 663 42.32 -50.78 0.80
N LEU A 664 42.52 -52.08 0.62
CA LEU A 664 41.90 -53.13 1.44
C LEU A 664 42.59 -53.20 2.80
N PHE A 665 41.81 -53.40 3.86
CA PHE A 665 42.38 -53.73 5.16
C PHE A 665 42.91 -55.16 5.19
N VAL A 666 43.92 -55.38 6.04
CA VAL A 666 44.50 -56.71 6.22
C VAL A 666 43.53 -57.60 6.98
N ASP A 667 42.97 -57.06 8.06
CA ASP A 667 41.89 -57.69 8.81
C ASP A 667 40.65 -56.76 8.81
N GLN A 668 39.46 -57.34 8.72
CA GLN A 668 38.21 -56.58 8.78
C GLN A 668 37.97 -55.99 10.19
N VAL A 669 37.49 -54.74 10.26
CA VAL A 669 37.16 -54.10 11.54
C VAL A 669 35.68 -54.28 11.84
N SER A 670 35.37 -55.04 12.90
CA SER A 670 33.97 -55.28 13.27
C SER A 670 33.37 -54.15 14.10
N THR A 671 32.31 -53.53 13.58
CA THR A 671 31.55 -52.49 14.30
C THR A 671 30.68 -53.09 15.40
N ALA A 672 30.18 -54.32 15.23
CA ALA A 672 29.38 -55.03 16.23
C ALA A 672 30.20 -55.36 17.49
N ALA A 673 31.48 -55.74 17.33
CA ALA A 673 32.39 -56.02 18.44
C ALA A 673 32.62 -54.79 19.36
N ALA A 674 32.42 -53.57 18.83
CA ALA A 674 32.53 -52.34 19.60
C ALA A 674 31.30 -52.01 20.45
N GLY A 675 30.20 -52.78 20.34
CA GLY A 675 29.02 -52.63 21.19
C GLY A 675 28.34 -51.26 21.10
N GLY A 676 28.38 -50.63 19.92
CA GLY A 676 27.82 -49.29 19.68
C GLY A 676 28.76 -48.12 20.06
N SER A 677 29.96 -48.37 20.58
CA SER A 677 30.94 -47.31 20.83
C SER A 677 31.70 -46.95 19.54
N VAL A 678 31.34 -45.83 18.92
CA VAL A 678 31.93 -45.39 17.65
C VAL A 678 33.44 -45.15 17.77
N GLU A 679 33.87 -44.56 18.89
CA GLU A 679 35.26 -44.28 19.18
C GLU A 679 36.13 -45.55 19.18
N LYS A 680 35.58 -46.71 19.59
CA LYS A 680 36.36 -47.95 19.73
C LYS A 680 36.68 -48.58 18.38
N TRP A 681 35.71 -48.63 17.47
CA TRP A 681 35.97 -49.23 16.17
C TRP A 681 36.74 -48.27 15.25
N LEU A 682 36.63 -46.95 15.43
CA LEU A 682 37.48 -45.98 14.71
C LEU A 682 38.97 -46.08 15.10
N ILE A 683 39.28 -46.40 16.37
CA ILE A 683 40.66 -46.76 16.77
C ILE A 683 41.12 -48.03 16.03
N GLY A 684 40.22 -48.99 15.83
CA GLY A 684 40.50 -50.19 15.01
C GLY A 684 40.79 -49.85 13.55
N VAL A 685 40.01 -48.92 12.98
CA VAL A 685 40.24 -48.40 11.61
C VAL A 685 41.60 -47.69 11.50
N GLU A 686 41.98 -46.88 12.48
CA GLU A 686 43.31 -46.24 12.51
C GLU A 686 44.44 -47.28 12.55
N ALA A 687 44.32 -48.31 13.39
CA ALA A 687 45.32 -49.37 13.47
C ALA A 687 45.42 -50.19 12.17
N GLU A 688 44.28 -50.57 11.58
CA GLU A 688 44.26 -51.33 10.32
C GLU A 688 44.67 -50.47 9.12
N MET A 689 44.41 -49.16 9.12
CA MET A 689 44.93 -48.23 8.11
C MET A 689 46.46 -48.27 8.05
N LEU A 690 47.13 -48.08 9.20
CA LEU A 690 48.61 -48.09 9.27
C LEU A 690 49.18 -49.45 8.82
N LYS A 691 48.52 -50.53 9.22
CA LYS A 691 48.91 -51.90 8.87
C LYS A 691 48.71 -52.21 7.39
N ALA A 692 47.59 -51.78 6.80
CA ALA A 692 47.30 -51.95 5.38
C ALA A 692 48.32 -51.22 4.50
N VAL A 693 48.64 -49.97 4.84
CA VAL A 693 49.70 -49.20 4.15
C VAL A 693 51.04 -49.91 4.24
N ARG A 694 51.44 -50.37 5.44
CA ARG A 694 52.71 -51.10 5.63
C ARG A 694 52.75 -52.40 4.81
N ASN A 695 51.65 -53.15 4.77
CA ASN A 695 51.55 -54.38 4.00
C ASN A 695 51.65 -54.13 2.49
N GLU A 696 50.90 -53.15 1.96
CA GLU A 696 51.01 -52.72 0.56
C GLU A 696 52.43 -52.25 0.23
N MET A 697 53.10 -51.57 1.16
CA MET A 697 54.47 -51.11 1.01
C MET A 697 55.46 -52.27 0.88
N GLU A 698 55.36 -53.29 1.74
CA GLU A 698 56.20 -54.49 1.69
C GLU A 698 55.99 -55.29 0.39
N LEU A 699 54.73 -55.49 0.00
CA LEU A 699 54.39 -56.20 -1.24
C LEU A 699 54.92 -55.45 -2.48
N SER A 700 54.76 -54.12 -2.50
CA SER A 700 55.23 -53.28 -3.59
C SER A 700 56.76 -53.25 -3.70
N TYR A 701 57.46 -53.14 -2.57
CA TYR A 701 58.92 -53.23 -2.50
C TYR A 701 59.42 -54.56 -3.09
N GLY A 702 58.81 -55.69 -2.72
CA GLY A 702 59.15 -57.01 -3.28
C GLY A 702 58.75 -57.20 -4.75
N HIS A 703 57.80 -56.42 -5.26
CA HIS A 703 57.34 -56.48 -6.65
C HIS A 703 58.18 -55.62 -7.60
N TYR A 704 58.70 -54.47 -7.14
CA TYR A 704 59.48 -53.51 -7.94
C TYR A 704 60.58 -54.16 -8.82
N PRO A 705 61.43 -55.08 -8.33
CA PRO A 705 62.50 -55.64 -9.16
C PRO A 705 62.03 -56.75 -10.13
N LYS A 706 60.75 -57.17 -10.07
CA LYS A 706 60.21 -58.28 -10.86
C LYS A 706 59.54 -57.84 -12.17
N VAL A 707 59.21 -56.56 -12.29
CA VAL A 707 58.46 -55.98 -13.42
C VAL A 707 59.14 -54.69 -13.89
N GLN A 708 58.77 -54.21 -15.08
CA GLN A 708 59.29 -52.94 -15.58
C GLN A 708 58.69 -51.75 -14.80
N ARG A 709 59.47 -50.69 -14.57
CA ARG A 709 59.06 -49.55 -13.73
C ARG A 709 57.76 -48.90 -14.20
N PHE A 710 57.60 -48.66 -15.50
CA PHE A 710 56.39 -48.03 -16.06
C PHE A 710 55.13 -48.91 -15.97
N GLU A 711 55.29 -50.24 -15.83
CA GLU A 711 54.19 -51.16 -15.58
C GLU A 711 53.88 -51.23 -14.08
N TRP A 712 54.94 -51.31 -13.25
CA TRP A 712 54.85 -51.34 -11.79
C TRP A 712 54.03 -50.17 -11.23
N VAL A 713 54.25 -48.94 -11.71
CA VAL A 713 53.54 -47.74 -11.21
C VAL A 713 52.02 -47.78 -11.38
N LEU A 714 51.48 -48.67 -12.24
CA LEU A 714 50.05 -48.80 -12.48
C LEU A 714 49.35 -49.76 -11.51
N HIS A 715 50.11 -50.54 -10.74
CA HIS A 715 49.60 -51.61 -9.88
C HIS A 715 49.45 -51.22 -8.41
N TRP A 716 50.07 -50.13 -7.97
CA TRP A 716 50.15 -49.77 -6.56
C TRP A 716 49.54 -48.39 -6.28
N PRO A 717 49.00 -48.16 -5.08
CA PRO A 717 48.50 -46.85 -4.66
C PRO A 717 49.57 -45.76 -4.76
N GLN A 718 49.17 -44.50 -4.96
CA GLN A 718 50.14 -43.42 -5.24
C GLN A 718 51.22 -43.30 -4.16
N MET A 719 50.82 -43.22 -2.89
CA MET A 719 51.75 -43.02 -1.78
C MET A 719 52.82 -44.12 -1.71
N ILE A 720 52.41 -45.35 -2.01
CA ILE A 720 53.27 -46.54 -2.07
C ILE A 720 54.25 -46.41 -3.25
N VAL A 721 53.76 -46.02 -4.42
CA VAL A 721 54.60 -45.78 -5.61
C VAL A 721 55.69 -44.74 -5.31
N LEU A 722 55.32 -43.61 -4.69
CA LEU A 722 56.27 -42.53 -4.40
C LEU A 722 57.35 -42.97 -3.39
N CYS A 723 56.95 -43.65 -2.32
CA CYS A 723 57.88 -44.10 -1.27
C CYS A 723 58.86 -45.17 -1.78
N VAL A 724 58.37 -46.27 -2.38
CA VAL A 724 59.25 -47.35 -2.87
C VAL A 724 60.16 -46.86 -4.00
N SER A 725 59.66 -45.99 -4.89
CA SER A 725 60.51 -45.40 -5.92
C SER A 725 61.67 -44.61 -5.32
N GLN A 726 61.45 -43.85 -4.25
CA GLN A 726 62.49 -43.11 -3.54
C GLN A 726 63.47 -44.01 -2.79
N VAL A 727 62.99 -45.12 -2.20
CA VAL A 727 63.86 -46.13 -1.57
C VAL A 727 64.82 -46.74 -2.60
N TYR A 728 64.30 -47.17 -3.75
CA TYR A 728 65.13 -47.73 -4.82
C TYR A 728 66.10 -46.70 -5.37
N TRP A 729 65.63 -45.48 -5.64
CA TRP A 729 66.49 -44.39 -6.09
C TRP A 729 67.66 -44.15 -5.13
N ALA A 730 67.39 -44.01 -3.83
CA ALA A 730 68.45 -43.83 -2.82
C ALA A 730 69.45 -45.00 -2.83
N SER A 731 68.96 -46.24 -2.88
CA SER A 731 69.81 -47.44 -2.96
C SER A 731 70.70 -47.45 -4.22
N MET A 732 70.14 -47.09 -5.37
CA MET A 732 70.85 -46.98 -6.64
C MET A 732 71.90 -45.86 -6.63
N VAL A 733 71.62 -44.72 -6.01
CA VAL A 733 72.61 -43.64 -5.81
C VAL A 733 73.75 -44.12 -4.91
N HIS A 734 73.46 -44.76 -3.76
CA HIS A 734 74.49 -45.34 -2.89
C HIS A 734 75.39 -46.33 -3.63
N MET A 735 74.79 -47.25 -4.40
CA MET A 735 75.54 -48.23 -5.19
C MET A 735 76.45 -47.56 -6.23
N ASN A 736 75.93 -46.56 -6.95
CA ASN A 736 76.69 -45.89 -8.01
C ASN A 736 77.74 -44.91 -7.46
N LEU A 737 77.54 -44.26 -6.31
CA LEU A 737 78.57 -43.47 -5.62
C LEU A 737 79.75 -44.37 -5.21
N ARG A 738 79.48 -45.53 -4.60
CA ARG A 738 80.52 -46.53 -4.27
C ARG A 738 81.30 -47.01 -5.50
N ARG A 739 80.62 -47.21 -6.64
CA ARG A 739 81.25 -47.56 -7.91
C ARG A 739 82.01 -46.40 -8.54
N SER A 740 81.52 -45.17 -8.37
CA SER A 740 82.11 -43.95 -8.93
C SER A 740 83.49 -43.64 -8.37
N ALA A 741 83.74 -44.04 -7.11
CA ALA A 741 85.08 -44.00 -6.51
C ALA A 741 86.14 -44.76 -7.35
N LEU A 742 85.73 -45.75 -8.15
CA LEU A 742 86.59 -46.55 -9.03
C LEU A 742 86.40 -46.22 -10.52
N ASN A 743 85.17 -45.84 -10.93
CA ASN A 743 84.82 -45.53 -12.32
C ASN A 743 83.85 -44.34 -12.40
N GLN A 744 84.37 -43.17 -12.77
CA GLN A 744 83.60 -41.93 -12.86
C GLN A 744 82.48 -41.96 -13.93
N ILE A 745 82.51 -42.93 -14.85
CA ILE A 745 81.46 -43.15 -15.87
C ILE A 745 80.18 -43.73 -15.24
N ALA A 746 80.29 -44.49 -14.14
CA ALA A 746 79.15 -45.19 -13.54
C ALA A 746 77.99 -44.26 -13.16
N MET A 747 78.28 -43.06 -12.66
CA MET A 747 77.24 -42.06 -12.34
C MET A 747 76.61 -41.44 -13.60
N ASN A 748 77.39 -41.26 -14.68
CA ASN A 748 76.87 -40.76 -15.96
C ASN A 748 75.96 -41.80 -16.63
N ASP A 749 76.33 -43.08 -16.59
CA ASP A 749 75.48 -44.17 -17.08
C ASP A 749 74.17 -44.27 -16.28
N PHE A 750 74.25 -44.11 -14.96
CA PHE A 750 73.07 -44.09 -14.09
C PHE A 750 72.16 -42.89 -14.40
N PHE A 751 72.72 -41.70 -14.58
CA PHE A 751 71.96 -40.52 -15.03
C PHE A 751 71.27 -40.76 -16.39
N GLY A 752 71.96 -41.41 -17.33
CA GLY A 752 71.36 -41.85 -18.59
C GLY A 752 70.19 -42.82 -18.41
N SER A 753 70.28 -43.74 -17.42
CA SER A 753 69.17 -44.62 -17.05
C SER A 753 67.98 -43.87 -16.48
N LEU A 754 68.21 -42.95 -15.52
CA LEU A 754 67.15 -42.11 -14.94
C LEU A 754 66.44 -41.28 -16.03
N ASN A 755 67.19 -40.79 -17.01
CA ASN A 755 66.60 -40.05 -18.13
C ASN A 755 65.73 -40.94 -19.04
N ARG A 756 66.09 -42.22 -19.23
CA ARG A 756 65.23 -43.17 -19.96
C ARG A 756 63.96 -43.48 -19.15
N ASP A 757 64.12 -43.82 -17.88
CA ASP A 757 63.00 -44.14 -16.99
C ASP A 757 62.00 -42.96 -16.90
N LEU A 758 62.50 -41.73 -16.78
CA LEU A 758 61.66 -40.52 -16.79
C LEU A 758 60.92 -40.35 -18.13
N ASN A 759 61.58 -40.58 -19.26
CA ASN A 759 60.94 -40.48 -20.57
C ASN A 759 59.89 -41.57 -20.79
N ASP A 760 60.10 -42.79 -20.27
CA ASP A 760 59.12 -43.87 -20.33
C ASP A 760 57.87 -43.51 -19.50
N ILE A 761 58.04 -42.95 -18.30
CA ILE A 761 56.93 -42.47 -17.46
C ILE A 761 56.22 -41.25 -18.09
N VAL A 762 56.94 -40.35 -18.75
CA VAL A 762 56.37 -39.21 -19.50
C VAL A 762 55.65 -39.67 -20.78
N ALA A 763 56.11 -40.74 -21.42
CA ALA A 763 55.38 -41.35 -22.52
C ALA A 763 54.10 -42.02 -22.01
N LEU A 764 54.18 -42.68 -20.85
CA LEU A 764 53.05 -43.32 -20.19
C LEU A 764 51.94 -42.30 -19.88
N ILE A 765 52.23 -41.15 -19.25
CA ILE A 765 51.18 -40.14 -18.93
C ILE A 765 50.45 -39.60 -20.19
N ARG A 766 51.11 -39.61 -21.36
CA ARG A 766 50.52 -39.18 -22.64
C ARG A 766 49.63 -40.24 -23.29
N SER A 767 49.67 -41.48 -22.82
CA SER A 767 48.80 -42.56 -23.29
C SER A 767 47.34 -42.26 -22.99
N THR A 768 46.45 -42.58 -23.92
CA THR A 768 44.99 -42.45 -23.76
C THR A 768 44.37 -43.55 -22.90
N HIS A 769 45.10 -44.65 -22.64
CA HIS A 769 44.59 -45.85 -21.97
C HIS A 769 44.75 -45.85 -20.44
N ILE A 770 45.13 -44.73 -19.83
CA ILE A 770 45.39 -44.63 -18.39
C ILE A 770 44.21 -43.97 -17.67
N ASN A 771 43.77 -44.60 -16.57
CA ASN A 771 42.71 -44.08 -15.70
C ASN A 771 43.15 -42.79 -14.98
N ASN A 772 42.20 -42.02 -14.44
CA ASN A 772 42.50 -40.74 -13.81
C ASN A 772 43.41 -40.89 -12.57
N LEU A 773 43.20 -41.95 -11.79
CA LEU A 773 44.00 -42.25 -10.59
C LEU A 773 45.49 -42.36 -10.92
N ASN A 774 45.82 -43.20 -11.91
CA ASN A 774 47.19 -43.43 -12.35
C ASN A 774 47.79 -42.16 -12.98
N ARG A 775 46.98 -41.28 -13.60
CA ARG A 775 47.48 -39.97 -14.08
C ARG A 775 47.94 -39.08 -12.93
N ILE A 776 47.18 -39.03 -11.84
CA ILE A 776 47.54 -38.27 -10.63
C ILE A 776 48.81 -38.87 -10.02
N THR A 777 48.90 -40.20 -9.91
CA THR A 777 50.11 -40.91 -9.46
C THR A 777 51.34 -40.55 -10.28
N ILE A 778 51.23 -40.66 -11.61
CA ILE A 778 52.35 -40.40 -12.51
C ILE A 778 52.76 -38.92 -12.48
N LYS A 779 51.81 -37.98 -12.41
CA LYS A 779 52.11 -36.55 -12.29
C LYS A 779 52.97 -36.25 -11.06
N SER A 780 52.59 -36.76 -9.89
CA SER A 780 53.37 -36.60 -8.65
C SER A 780 54.73 -37.30 -8.73
N LEU A 781 54.78 -38.48 -9.35
CA LEU A 781 56.04 -39.22 -9.55
C LEU A 781 57.01 -38.47 -10.46
N ILE A 782 56.54 -37.83 -11.54
CA ILE A 782 57.38 -37.03 -12.44
C ILE A 782 58.05 -35.88 -11.69
N VAL A 783 57.33 -35.18 -10.81
CA VAL A 783 57.90 -34.09 -10.00
C VAL A 783 59.07 -34.58 -9.16
N ILE A 784 58.90 -35.73 -8.50
CA ILE A 784 59.91 -36.36 -7.67
C ILE A 784 61.09 -36.87 -8.51
N ASP A 785 60.82 -37.48 -9.67
CA ASP A 785 61.86 -38.04 -10.56
C ASP A 785 62.72 -36.95 -11.21
N VAL A 786 62.13 -35.81 -11.58
CA VAL A 786 62.89 -34.65 -12.08
C VAL A 786 63.85 -34.16 -11.01
N HIS A 787 63.38 -33.96 -9.77
CA HIS A 787 64.25 -33.59 -8.66
C HIS A 787 65.34 -34.64 -8.40
N ALA A 788 64.99 -35.93 -8.37
CA ALA A 788 65.92 -37.03 -8.18
C ALA A 788 67.02 -37.07 -9.26
N LYS A 789 66.67 -36.75 -10.51
CA LYS A 789 67.60 -36.62 -11.62
C LYS A 789 68.50 -35.38 -11.47
N ASP A 790 67.94 -34.23 -11.11
CA ASP A 790 68.67 -32.97 -10.91
C ASP A 790 69.70 -33.12 -9.77
N VAL A 791 69.35 -33.82 -8.69
CA VAL A 791 70.28 -34.16 -7.60
C VAL A 791 71.45 -34.99 -8.12
N VAL A 792 71.21 -35.99 -8.97
CA VAL A 792 72.28 -36.82 -9.55
C VAL A 792 73.16 -36.02 -10.50
N GLU A 793 72.58 -35.12 -11.31
CA GLU A 793 73.33 -34.18 -12.16
C GLU A 793 74.25 -33.28 -11.33
N ASP A 794 73.73 -32.75 -10.22
CA ASP A 794 74.48 -31.93 -9.27
C ASP A 794 75.64 -32.70 -8.65
N LEU A 795 75.42 -33.95 -8.22
CA LEU A 795 76.47 -34.83 -7.68
C LEU A 795 77.57 -35.09 -8.72
N ILE A 796 77.21 -35.30 -10.00
CA ILE A 796 78.17 -35.48 -11.11
C ILE A 796 78.95 -34.19 -11.33
N ARG A 797 78.27 -33.04 -11.42
CA ARG A 797 78.87 -31.72 -11.64
C ARG A 797 79.87 -31.37 -10.54
N MET A 798 79.53 -31.68 -9.29
CA MET A 798 80.39 -31.48 -8.11
C MET A 798 81.45 -32.58 -7.93
N LYS A 799 81.47 -33.61 -8.79
CA LYS A 799 82.40 -34.75 -8.74
C LYS A 799 82.39 -35.50 -7.40
N ILE A 800 81.21 -35.65 -6.81
CA ILE A 800 81.04 -36.38 -5.55
C ILE A 800 81.16 -37.88 -5.80
N SER A 801 82.03 -38.54 -5.01
CA SER A 801 82.31 -39.98 -5.11
C SER A 801 82.14 -40.74 -3.79
N SER A 802 81.75 -40.05 -2.71
CA SER A 802 81.52 -40.63 -1.39
C SER A 802 80.04 -40.60 -1.03
N GLU A 803 79.52 -41.71 -0.50
CA GLU A 803 78.16 -41.78 0.05
C GLU A 803 78.02 -41.04 1.39
N PHE A 804 79.13 -40.62 1.99
CA PHE A 804 79.15 -39.82 3.23
C PHE A 804 79.31 -38.32 2.96
N ASP A 805 79.34 -37.91 1.69
CA ASP A 805 79.47 -36.50 1.32
C ASP A 805 78.24 -35.69 1.76
N PHE A 806 78.48 -34.48 2.26
CA PHE A 806 77.41 -33.61 2.74
C PHE A 806 76.35 -33.31 1.66
N GLN A 807 76.73 -33.14 0.39
CA GLN A 807 75.78 -32.79 -0.67
C GLN A 807 74.74 -33.90 -0.90
N TRP A 808 75.14 -35.16 -0.77
CA TRP A 808 74.21 -36.30 -0.79
C TRP A 808 73.47 -36.44 0.54
N MET A 809 74.20 -36.33 1.66
CA MET A 809 73.62 -36.44 3.00
C MET A 809 72.60 -35.33 3.30
N ALA A 810 72.65 -34.19 2.62
CA ALA A 810 71.73 -33.07 2.74
C ALA A 810 70.38 -33.25 2.02
N GLN A 811 70.21 -34.32 1.23
CA GLN A 811 68.97 -34.66 0.52
C GLN A 811 68.02 -35.47 1.43
N LEU A 812 66.73 -35.49 1.11
CA LEU A 812 65.76 -36.37 1.76
C LEU A 812 65.89 -37.78 1.16
N ARG A 813 66.25 -38.78 1.97
CA ARG A 813 66.53 -40.15 1.50
C ARG A 813 65.66 -41.17 2.22
N TYR A 814 65.13 -42.12 1.46
CA TYR A 814 64.25 -43.17 1.98
C TYR A 814 65.01 -44.50 2.03
N TYR A 815 64.78 -45.26 3.10
CA TYR A 815 65.42 -46.54 3.35
C TYR A 815 64.37 -47.56 3.77
N TRP A 816 64.51 -48.79 3.28
CA TRP A 816 63.72 -49.93 3.73
C TRP A 816 64.60 -50.80 4.62
N GLU A 817 64.33 -50.81 5.92
CA GLU A 817 65.14 -51.51 6.94
C GLU A 817 64.22 -52.28 7.89
N ASN A 818 64.50 -53.55 8.13
CA ASN A 818 63.72 -54.42 9.03
C ASN A 818 62.20 -54.47 8.75
N GLY A 819 61.79 -54.29 7.48
CA GLY A 819 60.38 -54.27 7.10
C GLY A 819 59.66 -52.96 7.45
N ASP A 820 60.41 -51.88 7.66
CA ASP A 820 59.93 -50.52 7.90
C ASP A 820 60.60 -49.51 6.96
N SER A 821 59.85 -48.48 6.56
CA SER A 821 60.36 -47.33 5.81
C SER A 821 60.90 -46.26 6.76
N LEU A 822 62.14 -45.83 6.56
CA LEU A 822 62.79 -44.76 7.30
C LEU A 822 63.19 -43.62 6.36
N VAL A 823 62.97 -42.39 6.78
CA VAL A 823 63.38 -41.18 6.05
C VAL A 823 64.54 -40.52 6.78
N ARG A 824 65.66 -40.28 6.08
CA ARG A 824 66.86 -39.64 6.64
C ARG A 824 67.20 -38.36 5.89
N ILE A 825 67.61 -37.34 6.63
CA ILE A 825 68.14 -36.09 6.09
C ILE A 825 69.19 -35.52 7.05
N ILE A 826 70.38 -35.24 6.53
CA ILE A 826 71.59 -34.91 7.30
C ILE A 826 71.87 -35.99 8.36
N ASN A 827 71.55 -35.71 9.62
CA ASN A 827 71.74 -36.54 10.79
C ASN A 827 70.41 -37.01 11.41
N ALA A 828 69.27 -36.52 10.92
CA ALA A 828 67.97 -36.90 11.41
C ALA A 828 67.49 -38.19 10.73
N THR A 829 66.86 -39.07 11.51
CA THR A 829 66.21 -40.30 11.03
C THR A 829 64.81 -40.32 11.62
N VAL A 830 63.81 -40.30 10.74
CA VAL A 830 62.39 -40.26 11.10
C VAL A 830 61.71 -41.49 10.52
N PRO A 831 60.92 -42.24 11.29
CA PRO A 831 60.10 -43.31 10.74
C PRO A 831 59.05 -42.73 9.80
N TYR A 832 58.83 -43.36 8.65
CA TYR A 832 57.70 -43.04 7.78
C TYR A 832 56.42 -43.45 8.51
N ALA A 833 55.50 -42.51 8.75
CA ALA A 833 54.41 -42.75 9.72
C ALA A 833 53.32 -43.69 9.20
N ASN A 834 53.29 -43.98 7.89
CA ASN A 834 52.33 -44.85 7.22
C ASN A 834 50.86 -44.39 7.32
N GLU A 835 50.61 -43.12 7.65
CA GLU A 835 49.26 -42.55 7.59
C GLU A 835 48.76 -42.58 6.13
N TYR A 836 47.53 -43.06 5.90
CA TYR A 836 46.97 -43.05 4.56
C TYR A 836 46.61 -41.63 4.14
N LEU A 837 47.26 -41.12 3.09
CA LEU A 837 47.06 -39.77 2.56
C LEU A 837 46.21 -39.72 1.29
N GLY A 838 45.82 -40.88 0.75
CA GLY A 838 45.20 -40.97 -0.56
C GLY A 838 46.08 -40.38 -1.67
N ASN A 839 45.44 -39.89 -2.74
CA ASN A 839 46.15 -39.26 -3.84
C ASN A 839 46.38 -37.78 -3.53
N SER A 840 47.65 -37.40 -3.39
CA SER A 840 48.07 -36.03 -3.16
C SER A 840 49.06 -35.55 -4.23
N ASP A 841 48.84 -34.32 -4.69
CA ASP A 841 49.81 -33.62 -5.53
C ASP A 841 51.08 -33.31 -4.71
N ARG A 842 52.24 -33.40 -5.36
CA ARG A 842 53.55 -33.05 -4.80
C ARG A 842 54.00 -31.68 -5.27
N LEU A 843 54.56 -30.88 -4.36
CA LEU A 843 55.14 -29.57 -4.70
C LEU A 843 56.45 -29.74 -5.47
N VAL A 844 56.72 -28.83 -6.41
CA VAL A 844 58.00 -28.78 -7.10
C VAL A 844 59.11 -28.45 -6.11
N ILE A 845 60.08 -29.37 -5.98
CA ILE A 845 61.17 -29.25 -5.02
C ILE A 845 62.24 -28.30 -5.58
N THR A 846 62.42 -27.17 -4.91
CA THR A 846 63.46 -26.17 -5.23
C THR A 846 64.55 -26.14 -4.15
N PRO A 847 65.74 -25.54 -4.40
CA PRO A 847 66.78 -25.43 -3.37
C PRO A 847 66.34 -24.74 -2.07
N LEU A 848 65.33 -23.86 -2.15
CA LEU A 848 64.72 -23.22 -0.98
C LEU A 848 63.83 -24.21 -0.20
N THR A 849 63.09 -25.07 -0.92
CA THR A 849 62.27 -26.15 -0.34
C THR A 849 63.16 -27.12 0.41
N ASP A 850 64.26 -27.58 -0.19
CA ASP A 850 65.24 -28.46 0.47
C ASP A 850 65.85 -27.84 1.73
N ARG A 851 66.11 -26.52 1.68
CA ARG A 851 66.60 -25.81 2.86
C ARG A 851 65.55 -25.81 3.97
N CYS A 852 64.28 -25.62 3.64
CA CYS A 852 63.20 -25.72 4.61
C CYS A 852 63.09 -27.15 5.17
N TYR A 853 63.19 -28.18 4.33
CA TYR A 853 63.13 -29.59 4.77
C TYR A 853 64.23 -29.93 5.76
N ARG A 854 65.48 -29.56 5.45
CA ARG A 854 66.62 -29.74 6.36
C ARG A 854 66.38 -29.09 7.72
N THR A 855 65.91 -27.84 7.73
CA THR A 855 65.67 -27.10 8.98
C THR A 855 64.53 -27.69 9.78
N LEU A 856 63.40 -28.02 9.14
CA LEU A 856 62.20 -28.54 9.80
C LEU A 856 62.45 -29.93 10.38
N VAL A 857 63.05 -30.84 9.61
CA VAL A 857 63.35 -32.20 10.12
C VAL A 857 64.47 -32.16 11.16
N GLY A 858 65.45 -31.25 11.02
CA GLY A 858 66.46 -31.01 12.05
C GLY A 858 65.86 -30.50 13.36
N ALA A 859 64.89 -29.58 13.30
CA ALA A 859 64.15 -29.10 14.47
C ALA A 859 63.32 -30.22 15.11
N TYR A 860 62.64 -31.04 14.29
CA TYR A 860 61.88 -32.20 14.74
C TYR A 860 62.75 -33.20 15.52
N GLN A 861 63.94 -33.53 15.01
CA GLN A 861 64.91 -34.40 15.69
C GLN A 861 65.36 -33.84 17.06
N LEU A 862 65.31 -32.53 17.24
CA LEU A 862 65.64 -31.82 18.50
C LEU A 862 64.42 -31.60 19.41
N HIS A 863 63.25 -32.14 19.06
CA HIS A 863 61.98 -31.89 19.75
C HIS A 863 61.61 -30.40 19.81
N LEU A 864 61.96 -29.64 18.78
CA LEU A 864 61.63 -28.22 18.61
C LEU A 864 60.60 -28.03 17.50
N ASN A 865 59.87 -26.92 17.58
CA ASN A 865 58.92 -26.51 16.53
C ASN A 865 59.62 -25.69 15.44
N GLY A 866 59.16 -25.85 14.20
CA GLY A 866 59.60 -25.05 13.06
C GLY A 866 58.66 -23.88 12.76
N ALA A 867 59.19 -22.67 12.63
CA ALA A 867 58.44 -21.47 12.27
C ALA A 867 59.02 -20.83 10.98
N PRO A 868 58.61 -21.29 9.78
CA PRO A 868 59.06 -20.68 8.52
C PRO A 868 58.43 -19.29 8.33
N GLU A 869 59.26 -18.25 8.31
CA GLU A 869 58.83 -16.85 8.11
C GLU A 869 59.18 -16.31 6.72
N GLY A 870 58.34 -15.40 6.20
CA GLY A 870 58.55 -14.73 4.91
C GLY A 870 57.27 -14.08 4.36
N PRO A 871 57.36 -13.34 3.24
CA PRO A 871 56.23 -12.59 2.66
C PRO A 871 55.00 -13.45 2.36
N ALA A 872 53.81 -12.84 2.30
CA ALA A 872 52.59 -13.55 1.94
C ALA A 872 52.69 -14.16 0.53
N GLY A 873 52.13 -15.36 0.32
CA GLY A 873 52.10 -16.02 -0.99
C GLY A 873 53.38 -16.76 -1.42
N THR A 874 54.43 -16.85 -0.59
CA THR A 874 55.70 -17.51 -0.94
C THR A 874 55.75 -19.03 -0.72
N GLY A 875 54.59 -19.69 -0.56
CA GLY A 875 54.52 -21.15 -0.45
C GLY A 875 54.90 -21.76 0.91
N LYS A 876 55.13 -20.97 1.96
CA LYS A 876 55.57 -21.44 3.30
C LYS A 876 54.72 -22.58 3.88
N THR A 877 53.40 -22.39 3.87
CA THR A 877 52.44 -23.38 4.37
C THR A 877 52.44 -24.64 3.51
N GLU A 878 52.48 -24.48 2.18
CA GLU A 878 52.48 -25.59 1.24
C GLU A 878 53.77 -26.41 1.31
N THR A 879 54.93 -25.77 1.54
CA THR A 879 56.19 -26.46 1.84
C THR A 879 56.11 -27.29 3.11
N THR A 880 55.45 -26.78 4.16
CA THR A 880 55.28 -27.52 5.42
C THR A 880 54.35 -28.73 5.23
N LYS A 881 53.25 -28.56 4.49
CA LYS A 881 52.33 -29.65 4.13
C LYS A 881 53.00 -30.71 3.24
N ASP A 882 53.78 -30.30 2.24
CA ASP A 882 54.48 -31.24 1.34
C ASP A 882 55.54 -32.07 2.09
N LEU A 883 56.18 -31.49 3.12
CA LEU A 883 57.07 -32.23 4.02
C LEU A 883 56.30 -33.24 4.88
N ALA A 884 55.18 -32.85 5.50
CA ALA A 884 54.34 -33.76 6.27
C ALA A 884 53.88 -34.95 5.40
N LYS A 885 53.43 -34.67 4.18
CA LYS A 885 53.10 -35.69 3.17
C LYS A 885 54.31 -36.57 2.80
N ALA A 886 55.52 -36.02 2.79
CA ALA A 886 56.75 -36.77 2.48
C ALA A 886 57.11 -37.78 3.60
N LEU A 887 56.74 -37.45 4.84
CA LEU A 887 56.94 -38.32 6.00
C LEU A 887 55.74 -39.24 6.26
N ALA A 888 54.64 -39.06 5.51
CA ALA A 888 53.34 -39.69 5.71
C ALA A 888 52.85 -39.61 7.15
N GLY A 889 52.87 -38.40 7.72
CA GLY A 889 52.38 -38.12 9.07
C GLY A 889 51.80 -36.73 9.21
#